data_AF-A0A651EMK8-F1
#
_entry.id   AF-A0A651EMK8-F1
#
_cell.length_a   1.000
_cell.length_b   1.000
_cell.length_c   1.000
_cell.angle_alpha   90.00
_cell.angle_beta   90.00
_cell.angle_gamma   90.00
#
_symmetry.space_group_name_H-M   'P 1'
#
loop_
_entity.id
_entity.type
_entity.pdbx_description
1 polymer ?
#
loop_
_entity_poly.entity_id
_entity_poly.type
_entity_poly.pdbx_seq_one_letter_code
_entity_poly.pdbx_strand_id
1 'polypeptide(L)'
;MTFRLAEDNVFDYLSQHNLLNLEARERVESVQSKTSKNFNLLVHLTGDRSLLVKQEPHASNGRVRGDLSHEWMVHDLINSSPELAILKPLFPEIVHFDAQSSILVCRYLNDYSDLGDYYHDYNVYPRAIAAALGKALADIHQSTFNRIDYQAQLDAVETIKVSPDFCSGLKRLTPEAFASMTNGALKFYELYQRYGELQDAIAHLRRIYAPCCLIHHDLKFNNVLLHHQWQALLSESESAPAVLRLIDWEKWLWGDPALDVGEMIAGYLKIWLKSLVVSRDLSISLSLQLASIPLTTLQPSMVACIQAYLSAFPEILTQFPDFLERVMRFTGLALMQSIQAHLYYYEPFSNTSICLFQVAKTLLCNPSNGVLTVFGVTADELMAGSILPVQNMSELSSYPSVEPCKPQCQPQPINHINPMLRTSRLETIAQSLPLDDLVHNLHILPDGTLSHPDYMPLSVSEILGDRFSHLSPEQRQAYLRRQLRDYIYDIYISHEQEKWQESLEPSSNGLKNDRLRGLNIDFYQKLQQNNSGTGYFDPGWMIQSCTGQRNWQVKKDGLTLCIQPSKHLRPHERSLQLGHEVSVWLPPSWLETGFYGAVGNVGAVLNGSMSVDIYFNLDPEGAIALLGHLTYQLNARVLPFSLKVLIDPDTYDRYDSAILQIERSSYAQVQPILQQGFDRIREHLMPQTPLFMKAIAPGIGLAEEPDTYPSDFGLNRCQILADALLQCHNQGTSSPDSRLAAIYRDLAEAGLDSDRPYLNPGSEDCYAILSF
;
A
#
# COMPACT_ATOMS: atom_id res chain seq x y z
N MET A 1 30.15 10.35 8.72
CA MET A 1 28.91 9.56 8.78
C MET A 1 27.77 10.48 8.40
N THR A 2 26.77 9.99 7.67
CA THR A 2 25.59 10.79 7.33
C THR A 2 24.73 10.98 8.58
N PHE A 3 24.36 12.21 8.90
CA PHE A 3 23.49 12.51 10.03
C PHE A 3 22.10 11.91 9.78
N ARG A 4 21.59 11.12 10.72
CA ARG A 4 20.24 10.54 10.66
C ARG A 4 19.43 11.11 11.81
N LEU A 5 18.37 11.82 11.46
CA LEU A 5 17.40 12.34 12.40
C LEU A 5 16.74 11.18 13.16
N ALA A 6 16.61 11.37 14.46
CA ALA A 6 15.95 10.46 15.36
C ALA A 6 15.37 11.26 16.54
N GLU A 7 14.47 10.64 17.29
CA GLU A 7 13.84 11.28 18.46
C GLU A 7 14.87 11.75 19.50
N ASP A 8 15.94 10.98 19.71
CA ASP A 8 16.97 11.26 20.71
C ASP A 8 17.90 12.43 20.33
N ASN A 9 18.02 12.77 19.04
CA ASN A 9 18.94 13.79 18.55
C ASN A 9 18.29 15.06 17.99
N VAL A 10 16.95 15.10 17.86
CA VAL A 10 16.24 16.25 17.28
C VAL A 10 16.40 17.52 18.11
N PHE A 11 16.45 17.42 19.45
CA PHE A 11 16.66 18.58 20.32
C PHE A 11 18.02 19.25 20.06
N ASP A 12 19.09 18.44 20.05
CA ASP A 12 20.45 18.92 19.82
C ASP A 12 20.57 19.55 18.42
N TYR A 13 19.93 18.94 17.42
CA TYR A 13 19.87 19.49 16.06
C TYR A 13 19.21 20.87 16.05
N LEU A 14 18.00 21.02 16.62
CA LEU A 14 17.28 22.29 16.66
C LEU A 14 18.06 23.37 17.45
N SER A 15 18.75 22.98 18.53
CA SER A 15 19.57 23.88 19.34
C SER A 15 20.80 24.38 18.56
N GLN A 16 21.54 23.49 17.90
CA GLN A 16 22.74 23.84 17.13
C GLN A 16 22.43 24.79 15.97
N HIS A 17 21.24 24.70 15.39
CA HIS A 17 20.79 25.52 14.27
C HIS A 17 20.04 26.80 14.70
N ASN A 18 20.02 27.14 16.00
CA ASN A 18 19.35 28.33 16.56
C ASN A 18 17.84 28.40 16.26
N LEU A 19 17.16 27.25 16.19
CA LEU A 19 15.72 27.17 15.91
C LEU A 19 14.86 27.21 17.19
N LEU A 20 15.50 27.10 18.35
CA LEU A 20 14.91 27.22 19.68
C LEU A 20 15.14 28.63 20.25
N ASN A 21 14.12 29.20 20.90
CA ASN A 21 14.23 30.45 21.63
C ASN A 21 14.87 30.20 23.00
N LEU A 22 16.20 30.31 23.06
CA LEU A 22 16.98 30.11 24.27
C LEU A 22 16.68 31.15 25.36
N GLU A 23 16.28 32.38 24.99
CA GLU A 23 15.90 33.43 25.94
C GLU A 23 14.58 33.11 26.65
N ALA A 24 13.62 32.52 25.92
CA ALA A 24 12.35 32.03 26.46
C ALA A 24 12.48 30.69 27.21
N ARG A 25 13.69 30.13 27.32
CA ARG A 25 13.96 28.78 27.87
C ARG A 25 13.13 27.69 27.18
N GLU A 26 12.97 27.82 25.87
CA GLU A 26 12.15 26.90 25.09
C GLU A 26 12.71 25.47 25.18
N ARG A 27 11.86 24.48 25.45
CA ARG A 27 12.24 23.06 25.58
C ARG A 27 11.31 22.18 24.76
N VAL A 28 11.80 21.00 24.38
CA VAL A 28 10.98 19.96 23.78
C VAL A 28 10.14 19.30 24.88
N GLU A 29 8.82 19.36 24.74
CA GLU A 29 7.86 18.74 25.64
C GLU A 29 7.52 17.31 25.20
N SER A 30 7.36 17.11 23.90
CA SER A 30 7.16 15.78 23.31
C SER A 30 7.59 15.77 21.84
N VAL A 31 7.92 14.57 21.36
CA VAL A 31 8.22 14.30 19.96
C VAL A 31 7.25 13.22 19.50
N GLN A 32 6.65 13.42 18.34
CA GLN A 32 5.73 12.46 17.74
C GLN A 32 6.17 12.18 16.31
N SER A 33 6.08 10.92 15.88
CA SER A 33 6.21 10.60 14.47
C SER A 33 4.96 11.05 13.72
N LYS A 34 5.14 11.65 12.55
CA LYS A 34 4.05 11.84 11.58
C LYS A 34 4.31 10.93 10.39
N THR A 35 3.50 9.89 10.25
CA THR A 35 3.63 8.90 9.18
C THR A 35 3.58 9.59 7.82
N SER A 36 4.66 9.47 7.04
CA SER A 36 4.77 10.04 5.70
C SER A 36 5.85 9.31 4.88
N LYS A 37 6.00 9.70 3.61
CA LYS A 37 7.12 9.26 2.76
C LYS A 37 8.49 9.62 3.34
N ASN A 38 8.59 10.80 3.95
CA ASN A 38 9.80 11.28 4.62
C ASN A 38 9.75 10.94 6.11
N PHE A 39 10.92 10.90 6.75
CA PHE A 39 10.98 10.75 8.20
C PHE A 39 10.63 12.09 8.85
N ASN A 40 9.43 12.19 9.41
CA ASN A 40 8.91 13.43 9.97
C ASN A 40 8.72 13.31 11.48
N LEU A 41 9.31 14.26 12.21
CA LEU A 41 9.11 14.45 13.64
C LEU A 41 8.31 15.72 13.88
N LEU A 42 7.14 15.59 14.50
CA LEU A 42 6.43 16.71 15.10
C LEU A 42 6.99 16.96 16.49
N VAL A 43 7.62 18.10 16.67
CA VAL A 43 8.29 18.50 17.90
C VAL A 43 7.44 19.57 18.58
N HIS A 44 6.85 19.23 19.72
CA HIS A 44 6.12 20.16 20.56
C HIS A 44 7.10 20.89 21.48
N LEU A 45 7.10 22.22 21.39
CA LEU A 45 7.92 23.09 22.20
C LEU A 45 7.05 23.79 23.26
N THR A 46 7.67 24.13 24.38
CA THR A 46 7.04 24.96 25.42
C THR A 46 6.51 26.28 24.82
N GLY A 47 5.29 26.68 25.19
CA GLY A 47 4.70 27.94 24.73
C GLY A 47 3.78 27.81 23.50
N ASP A 48 3.19 26.62 23.30
CA ASP A 48 2.23 26.31 22.22
C ASP A 48 2.81 26.49 20.80
N ARG A 49 4.12 26.26 20.68
CA ARG A 49 4.82 26.26 19.40
C ARG A 49 5.17 24.84 18.99
N SER A 50 4.85 24.49 17.76
CA SER A 50 5.16 23.17 17.20
C SER A 50 6.01 23.33 15.94
N LEU A 51 7.02 22.48 15.78
CA LEU A 51 7.86 22.40 14.57
C LEU A 51 7.70 21.02 13.92
N LEU A 52 7.59 20.99 12.60
CA LEU A 52 7.68 19.77 11.82
C LEU A 52 9.10 19.66 11.25
N VAL A 53 9.88 18.70 11.72
CA VAL A 53 11.24 18.41 11.26
C VAL A 53 11.17 17.22 10.31
N LYS A 54 11.43 17.46 9.03
CA LYS A 54 11.43 16.42 7.98
C LYS A 54 12.86 16.07 7.58
N GLN A 55 13.16 14.79 7.43
CA GLN A 55 14.40 14.33 6.80
C GLN A 55 14.10 13.29 5.70
N GLU A 56 14.77 13.41 4.56
CA GLU A 56 14.68 12.39 3.51
C GLU A 56 15.26 11.04 3.97
N PRO A 57 14.61 9.92 3.61
CA PRO A 57 15.18 8.60 3.79
C PRO A 57 16.44 8.42 2.93
N HIS A 58 17.47 7.85 3.55
CA HIS A 58 18.74 7.60 2.87
C HIS A 58 18.74 6.24 2.20
N ALA A 59 19.17 6.17 0.94
CA ALA A 59 19.47 4.91 0.30
C ALA A 59 20.68 4.22 0.96
N SER A 60 20.89 2.94 0.64
CA SER A 60 22.03 2.14 1.15
C SER A 60 23.40 2.76 0.88
N ASN A 61 23.52 3.55 -0.19
CA ASN A 61 24.74 4.29 -0.56
C ASN A 61 24.83 5.69 0.07
N GLY A 62 23.93 6.04 0.98
CA GLY A 62 23.88 7.32 1.68
C GLY A 62 23.32 8.49 0.86
N ARG A 63 22.81 8.26 -0.36
CA ARG A 63 22.17 9.31 -1.18
C ARG A 63 20.69 9.45 -0.85
N VAL A 64 20.19 10.67 -0.95
CA VAL A 64 18.76 11.02 -0.88
C VAL A 64 18.20 11.28 -2.29
N ARG A 65 16.90 11.53 -2.42
CA ARG A 65 16.27 11.86 -3.71
C ARG A 65 16.43 13.34 -4.08
N GLY A 66 16.56 14.22 -3.09
CA GLY A 66 16.61 15.67 -3.24
C GLY A 66 15.22 16.33 -3.14
N ASP A 67 14.20 15.59 -2.72
CA ASP A 67 12.81 16.02 -2.69
C ASP A 67 12.60 17.26 -1.78
N LEU A 68 13.26 17.33 -0.62
CA LEU A 68 13.13 18.48 0.30
C LEU A 68 13.84 19.72 -0.22
N SER A 69 14.88 19.56 -1.06
CA SER A 69 15.52 20.68 -1.72
C SER A 69 14.59 21.35 -2.72
N HIS A 70 13.75 20.57 -3.41
CA HIS A 70 12.73 21.08 -4.31
C HIS A 70 11.66 21.87 -3.56
N GLU A 71 11.19 21.38 -2.40
CA GLU A 71 10.24 22.11 -1.54
C GLU A 71 10.83 23.48 -1.11
N TRP A 72 12.12 23.51 -0.74
CA TRP A 72 12.83 24.76 -0.40
C TRP A 72 12.91 25.76 -1.56
N MET A 73 13.13 25.29 -2.79
CA MET A 73 13.23 26.18 -3.97
C MET A 73 11.94 26.95 -4.23
N VAL A 74 10.79 26.28 -4.10
CA VAL A 74 9.48 26.94 -4.25
C VAL A 74 9.28 27.97 -3.14
N HIS A 75 9.63 27.61 -1.91
CA HIS A 75 9.58 28.55 -0.79
C HIS A 75 10.46 29.79 -1.03
N ASP A 76 11.67 29.63 -1.58
CA ASP A 76 12.55 30.74 -1.90
C ASP A 76 11.95 31.65 -3.00
N LEU A 77 11.41 31.06 -4.08
CA LEU A 77 10.73 31.81 -5.14
C LEU A 77 9.57 32.67 -4.60
N ILE A 78 8.68 32.06 -3.83
CA ILE A 78 7.51 32.73 -3.24
C ILE A 78 7.92 33.84 -2.27
N ASN A 79 9.03 33.67 -1.54
CA ASN A 79 9.47 34.66 -0.57
C ASN A 79 10.30 35.80 -1.15
N SER A 80 11.07 35.53 -2.20
CA SER A 80 11.94 36.51 -2.87
C SER A 80 11.20 37.39 -3.88
N SER A 81 10.00 36.98 -4.35
CA SER A 81 9.23 37.68 -5.37
C SER A 81 8.07 38.51 -4.79
N PRO A 82 8.14 39.86 -4.79
CA PRO A 82 7.09 40.69 -4.20
C PRO A 82 5.72 40.54 -4.85
N GLU A 83 5.65 40.24 -6.16
CA GLU A 83 4.39 40.05 -6.87
C GLU A 83 3.67 38.76 -6.45
N LEU A 84 4.40 37.79 -5.89
CA LEU A 84 3.84 36.54 -5.35
C LEU A 84 3.48 36.66 -3.87
N ALA A 85 3.62 37.84 -3.26
CA ALA A 85 3.34 38.04 -1.83
C ALA A 85 1.90 37.67 -1.46
N ILE A 86 0.94 37.86 -2.36
CA ILE A 86 -0.47 37.50 -2.15
C ILE A 86 -0.67 35.98 -2.02
N LEU A 87 0.23 35.18 -2.58
CA LEU A 87 0.16 33.72 -2.53
C LEU A 87 0.78 33.15 -1.24
N LYS A 88 1.63 33.91 -0.52
CA LYS A 88 2.34 33.43 0.68
C LYS A 88 1.44 32.68 1.68
N PRO A 89 0.20 33.14 1.97
CA PRO A 89 -0.69 32.42 2.89
C PRO A 89 -1.06 31.00 2.43
N LEU A 90 -0.97 30.70 1.14
CA LEU A 90 -1.26 29.37 0.57
C LEU A 90 -0.11 28.37 0.73
N PHE A 91 1.10 28.80 1.13
CA PHE A 91 2.30 27.96 1.20
C PHE A 91 2.69 27.63 2.66
N PRO A 92 3.51 26.58 2.88
CA PRO A 92 4.04 26.26 4.21
C PRO A 92 5.04 27.32 4.70
N GLU A 93 5.07 27.52 6.02
CA GLU A 93 6.06 28.38 6.68
C GLU A 93 7.34 27.60 6.98
N ILE A 94 8.24 27.55 6.00
CA ILE A 94 9.55 26.91 6.16
C ILE A 94 10.48 27.88 6.90
N VAL A 95 11.10 27.41 7.98
CA VAL A 95 12.01 28.21 8.81
C VAL A 95 13.47 27.83 8.64
N HIS A 96 13.77 26.63 8.14
CA HIS A 96 15.13 26.17 7.94
C HIS A 96 15.21 25.09 6.86
N PHE A 97 16.31 25.12 6.09
CA PHE A 97 16.71 24.04 5.21
C PHE A 97 18.21 23.79 5.35
N ASP A 98 18.57 22.56 5.68
CA ASP A 98 19.94 22.04 5.73
C ASP A 98 20.14 21.08 4.55
N ALA A 99 20.78 21.58 3.50
CA ALA A 99 21.08 20.80 2.30
C ALA A 99 22.07 19.65 2.55
N GLN A 100 22.95 19.75 3.56
CA GLN A 100 23.96 18.73 3.84
C GLN A 100 23.34 17.50 4.50
N SER A 101 22.40 17.71 5.42
CA SER A 101 21.70 16.62 6.12
C SER A 101 20.35 16.28 5.49
N SER A 102 19.94 17.02 4.45
CA SER A 102 18.62 16.93 3.81
C SER A 102 17.49 17.05 4.82
N ILE A 103 17.56 18.07 5.66
CA ILE A 103 16.58 18.36 6.70
C ILE A 103 15.85 19.66 6.37
N LEU A 104 14.53 19.62 6.45
CA LEU A 104 13.65 20.77 6.30
C LEU A 104 12.87 20.96 7.60
N VAL A 105 12.84 22.18 8.12
CA VAL A 105 12.06 22.52 9.32
C VAL A 105 10.98 23.51 8.97
N CYS A 106 9.74 23.15 9.26
CA CYS A 106 8.56 23.98 9.05
C CYS A 106 7.90 24.33 10.38
N ARG A 107 7.23 25.48 10.46
CA ARG A 107 6.25 25.71 11.52
C ARG A 107 5.08 24.78 11.31
N TYR A 108 4.68 24.10 12.38
CA TYR A 108 3.48 23.27 12.37
C TYR A 108 2.29 24.14 12.78
N LEU A 109 1.21 24.08 12.00
CA LEU A 109 0.04 24.93 12.17
C LEU A 109 -1.06 24.14 12.89
N ASN A 110 -1.27 24.42 14.17
CA ASN A 110 -2.25 23.71 15.01
C ASN A 110 -3.72 24.03 14.63
N ASP A 111 -3.96 25.13 13.93
CA ASP A 111 -5.31 25.57 13.51
C ASP A 111 -5.79 24.94 12.19
N TYR A 112 -5.00 24.01 11.65
CA TYR A 112 -5.27 23.36 10.38
C TYR A 112 -5.25 21.84 10.52
N SER A 113 -6.10 21.18 9.74
CA SER A 113 -6.14 19.73 9.58
C SER A 113 -5.97 19.33 8.12
N ASP A 114 -5.59 18.08 7.88
CA ASP A 114 -5.57 17.49 6.54
C ASP A 114 -6.98 17.46 5.94
N LEU A 115 -7.14 17.92 4.69
CA LEU A 115 -8.44 17.93 4.00
C LEU A 115 -8.93 16.51 3.68
N GLY A 116 -7.99 15.58 3.43
CA GLY A 116 -8.28 14.16 3.26
C GLY A 116 -8.86 13.55 4.52
N ASP A 117 -8.27 13.84 5.68
CA ASP A 117 -8.78 13.40 6.99
C ASP A 117 -10.18 13.98 7.25
N TYR A 118 -10.40 15.28 7.00
CA TYR A 118 -11.73 15.88 7.12
C TYR A 118 -12.79 15.18 6.25
N TYR A 119 -12.45 14.88 4.99
CA TYR A 119 -13.36 14.15 4.11
C TYR A 119 -13.59 12.71 4.56
N HIS A 120 -12.58 12.04 5.11
CA HIS A 120 -12.68 10.69 5.63
C HIS A 120 -13.57 10.62 6.88
N ASP A 121 -13.30 11.48 7.86
CA ASP A 121 -13.92 11.46 9.18
C ASP A 121 -15.40 11.88 9.12
N TYR A 122 -15.69 12.94 8.36
CA TYR A 122 -17.03 13.52 8.34
C TYR A 122 -17.89 13.05 7.16
N ASN A 123 -17.30 12.43 6.13
CA ASN A 123 -18.00 11.98 4.91
C ASN A 123 -18.88 13.06 4.25
N VAL A 124 -18.45 14.32 4.35
CA VAL A 124 -19.10 15.48 3.71
C VAL A 124 -18.15 16.14 2.73
N TYR A 125 -18.69 16.66 1.64
CA TYR A 125 -17.91 17.26 0.56
C TYR A 125 -18.44 18.65 0.22
N PRO A 126 -18.19 19.69 1.04
CA PRO A 126 -18.74 21.03 0.83
C PRO A 126 -18.26 21.64 -0.49
N ARG A 127 -19.20 22.21 -1.26
CA ARG A 127 -18.90 22.88 -2.54
C ARG A 127 -18.01 24.10 -2.34
N ALA A 128 -18.18 24.79 -1.22
CA ALA A 128 -17.42 26.00 -0.89
C ALA A 128 -15.92 25.71 -0.71
N ILE A 129 -15.57 24.59 -0.07
CA ILE A 129 -14.16 24.13 0.05
C ILE A 129 -13.60 23.81 -1.34
N ALA A 130 -14.36 23.08 -2.16
CA ALA A 130 -13.94 22.71 -3.51
C ALA A 130 -13.74 23.95 -4.42
N ALA A 131 -14.63 24.94 -4.32
CA ALA A 131 -14.49 26.22 -5.02
C ALA A 131 -13.26 27.01 -4.55
N ALA A 132 -13.02 27.08 -3.23
CA ALA A 132 -11.84 27.73 -2.67
C ALA A 132 -10.54 27.08 -3.16
N LEU A 133 -10.52 25.75 -3.27
CA LEU A 133 -9.39 24.98 -3.77
C LEU A 133 -9.15 25.22 -5.26
N GLY A 134 -10.22 25.19 -6.08
CA GLY A 134 -10.15 25.52 -7.49
C GLY A 134 -9.64 26.94 -7.74
N LYS A 135 -10.10 27.91 -6.94
CA LYS A 135 -9.61 29.29 -6.98
C LYS A 135 -8.14 29.39 -6.59
N ALA A 136 -7.72 28.75 -5.49
CA ALA A 136 -6.33 28.79 -5.02
C ALA A 136 -5.33 28.27 -6.09
N LEU A 137 -5.67 27.17 -6.77
CA LEU A 137 -4.87 26.66 -7.88
C LEU A 137 -4.82 27.64 -9.05
N ALA A 138 -5.97 28.22 -9.42
CA ALA A 138 -6.03 29.22 -10.48
C ALA A 138 -5.20 30.46 -10.15
N ASP A 139 -5.24 30.96 -8.91
CA ASP A 139 -4.45 32.10 -8.45
C ASP A 139 -2.94 31.83 -8.61
N ILE A 140 -2.47 30.63 -8.24
CA ILE A 140 -1.05 30.21 -8.40
C ILE A 140 -0.67 30.11 -9.88
N HIS A 141 -1.46 29.37 -10.67
CA HIS A 141 -1.19 29.16 -12.09
C HIS A 141 -1.20 30.48 -12.86
N GLN A 142 -2.19 31.34 -12.62
CA GLN A 142 -2.32 32.65 -13.27
C GLN A 142 -1.16 33.58 -12.89
N SER A 143 -0.79 33.65 -11.60
CA SER A 143 0.29 34.52 -11.12
C SER A 143 1.67 34.14 -11.67
N THR A 144 1.84 32.87 -12.06
CA THR A 144 3.07 32.34 -12.64
C THR A 144 2.97 32.08 -14.14
N PHE A 145 1.82 32.33 -14.77
CA PHE A 145 1.57 32.05 -16.17
C PHE A 145 2.54 32.82 -17.09
N ASN A 146 3.32 32.08 -17.88
CA ASN A 146 4.34 32.57 -18.81
C ASN A 146 5.41 33.47 -18.17
N ARG A 147 5.66 33.35 -16.86
CA ARG A 147 6.72 34.06 -16.15
C ARG A 147 8.08 33.39 -16.31
N ILE A 148 8.72 33.68 -17.45
CA ILE A 148 10.04 33.14 -17.84
C ILE A 148 11.12 33.47 -16.79
N ASP A 149 11.00 34.61 -16.12
CA ASP A 149 11.91 35.02 -15.05
C ASP A 149 11.82 34.11 -13.81
N TYR A 150 10.60 33.75 -13.38
CA TYR A 150 10.40 32.79 -12.30
C TYR A 150 10.86 31.38 -12.69
N GLN A 151 10.58 30.96 -13.93
CA GLN A 151 11.09 29.70 -14.45
C GLN A 151 12.63 29.66 -14.43
N ALA A 152 13.29 30.72 -14.92
CA ALA A 152 14.74 30.79 -14.96
C ALA A 152 15.38 30.76 -13.55
N GLN A 153 14.73 31.35 -12.54
CA GLN A 153 15.19 31.27 -11.14
C GLN A 153 15.18 29.82 -10.63
N LEU A 154 14.12 29.07 -10.93
CA LEU A 154 14.01 27.66 -10.55
C LEU A 154 15.01 26.78 -11.33
N ASP A 155 15.15 27.00 -12.64
CA ASP A 155 16.07 26.24 -13.51
C ASP A 155 17.56 26.51 -13.21
N ALA A 156 17.90 27.67 -12.63
CA ALA A 156 19.29 28.02 -12.29
C ALA A 156 19.89 27.09 -11.22
N VAL A 157 19.05 26.51 -10.37
CA VAL A 157 19.46 25.59 -9.29
C VAL A 157 19.43 24.14 -9.77
N GLU A 158 18.51 23.79 -10.66
CA GLU A 158 18.33 22.43 -11.19
C GLU A 158 18.39 22.44 -12.71
N THR A 159 19.48 21.93 -13.27
CA THR A 159 19.81 22.24 -14.68
C THR A 159 18.85 21.63 -15.70
N ILE A 160 18.09 20.57 -15.40
CA ILE A 160 17.11 19.99 -16.34
C ILE A 160 16.06 19.11 -15.61
N LYS A 161 14.90 19.65 -15.20
CA LYS A 161 13.68 18.81 -15.17
C LYS A 161 13.14 18.73 -16.60
N VAL A 162 13.57 17.69 -17.32
CA VAL A 162 13.03 17.33 -18.64
C VAL A 162 11.50 17.21 -18.52
N SER A 163 10.77 17.56 -19.58
CA SER A 163 9.33 17.28 -19.70
C SER A 163 8.95 15.96 -19.01
N PRO A 164 7.91 15.96 -18.14
CA PRO A 164 7.58 14.83 -17.29
C PRO A 164 7.43 13.56 -18.11
N ASP A 165 8.13 12.53 -17.69
CA ASP A 165 8.07 11.23 -18.35
C ASP A 165 6.84 10.47 -17.85
N PHE A 166 5.70 10.69 -18.50
CA PHE A 166 4.44 10.02 -18.16
C PHE A 166 4.49 8.49 -18.32
N CYS A 167 5.51 7.97 -19.00
CA CYS A 167 5.78 6.54 -19.09
C CYS A 167 6.82 6.06 -18.06
N SER A 168 7.29 6.92 -17.14
CA SER A 168 8.24 6.54 -16.10
C SER A 168 7.63 5.42 -15.24
N GLY A 169 8.44 4.40 -14.95
CA GLY A 169 7.95 3.15 -14.38
C GLY A 169 7.28 2.23 -15.41
N LEU A 170 6.44 2.72 -16.33
CA LEU A 170 5.76 1.91 -17.36
C LEU A 170 6.68 1.44 -18.50
N LYS A 171 7.94 1.90 -18.52
CA LYS A 171 8.94 1.47 -19.50
C LYS A 171 9.25 -0.02 -19.36
N ARG A 172 9.56 -0.62 -20.53
CA ARG A 172 10.17 -1.94 -20.75
C ARG A 172 10.51 -2.71 -19.46
N LEU A 173 9.63 -3.63 -19.07
CA LEU A 173 9.87 -4.55 -17.96
C LEU A 173 11.03 -5.49 -18.33
N THR A 174 12.02 -5.65 -17.44
CA THR A 174 13.17 -6.54 -17.66
C THR A 174 13.15 -7.69 -16.66
N PRO A 175 13.87 -8.80 -16.91
CA PRO A 175 13.97 -9.92 -15.97
C PRO A 175 14.38 -9.54 -14.54
N GLU A 176 15.26 -8.55 -14.38
CA GLU A 176 15.73 -8.11 -13.05
C GLU A 176 14.63 -7.46 -12.22
N ALA A 177 13.57 -6.95 -12.86
CA ALA A 177 12.45 -6.31 -12.17
C ALA A 177 11.77 -7.27 -11.18
N PHE A 178 11.77 -8.58 -11.48
CA PHE A 178 11.18 -9.63 -10.63
C PHE A 178 11.80 -9.68 -9.22
N ALA A 179 13.06 -9.27 -9.05
CA ALA A 179 13.70 -9.23 -7.72
C ALA A 179 13.32 -8.01 -6.88
N SER A 180 12.67 -7.01 -7.46
CA SER A 180 12.46 -5.70 -6.84
C SER A 180 11.00 -5.25 -6.85
N MET A 181 10.12 -6.04 -7.46
CA MET A 181 8.70 -5.74 -7.61
C MET A 181 7.86 -6.89 -7.06
N THR A 182 6.69 -6.55 -6.54
CA THR A 182 5.73 -7.56 -6.09
C THR A 182 5.06 -8.26 -7.27
N ASN A 183 4.57 -9.48 -7.04
CA ASN A 183 3.69 -10.17 -7.99
C ASN A 183 2.45 -9.33 -8.38
N GLY A 184 1.92 -8.55 -7.44
CA GLY A 184 0.83 -7.58 -7.71
C GLY A 184 1.26 -6.51 -8.71
N ALA A 185 2.48 -5.99 -8.59
CA ALA A 185 3.02 -5.04 -9.54
C ALA A 185 3.17 -5.66 -10.93
N LEU A 186 3.64 -6.90 -11.06
CA LEU A 186 3.73 -7.59 -12.36
C LEU A 186 2.36 -7.72 -13.06
N LYS A 187 1.29 -8.03 -12.31
CA LYS A 187 -0.09 -8.05 -12.84
C LYS A 187 -0.56 -6.69 -13.36
N PHE A 188 -0.13 -5.59 -12.74
CA PHE A 188 -0.38 -4.26 -13.26
C PHE A 188 0.29 -4.03 -14.62
N TYR A 189 1.54 -4.49 -14.81
CA TYR A 189 2.20 -4.40 -16.13
C TYR A 189 1.51 -5.28 -17.17
N GLU A 190 1.07 -6.48 -16.80
CA GLU A 190 0.29 -7.36 -17.68
C GLU A 190 -0.97 -6.63 -18.19
N LEU A 191 -1.74 -6.01 -17.29
CA LEU A 191 -2.91 -5.21 -17.65
C LEU A 191 -2.56 -4.00 -18.51
N TYR A 192 -1.53 -3.24 -18.16
CA TYR A 192 -1.07 -2.09 -18.94
C TYR A 192 -0.66 -2.48 -20.37
N GLN A 193 0.10 -3.58 -20.51
CA GLN A 193 0.59 -4.07 -21.79
C GLN A 193 -0.53 -4.65 -22.66
N ARG A 194 -1.64 -5.09 -22.06
CA ARG A 194 -2.81 -5.62 -22.77
C ARG A 194 -3.51 -4.59 -23.65
N TYR A 195 -3.49 -3.30 -23.29
CA TYR A 195 -4.25 -2.25 -23.96
C TYR A 195 -3.33 -1.30 -24.75
N GLY A 196 -3.18 -1.54 -26.06
CA GLY A 196 -2.39 -0.66 -26.94
C GLY A 196 -2.92 0.77 -27.01
N GLU A 197 -4.25 0.94 -27.04
CA GLU A 197 -4.92 2.25 -27.04
C GLU A 197 -4.57 3.14 -25.83
N LEU A 198 -4.26 2.52 -24.68
CA LEU A 198 -3.85 3.22 -23.48
C LEU A 198 -2.42 3.77 -23.62
N GLN A 199 -1.53 2.97 -24.22
CA GLN A 199 -0.15 3.37 -24.49
C GLN A 199 -0.13 4.53 -25.50
N ASP A 200 -0.96 4.44 -26.55
CA ASP A 200 -1.13 5.51 -27.54
C ASP A 200 -1.70 6.79 -26.91
N ALA A 201 -2.67 6.67 -26.00
CA ALA A 201 -3.25 7.81 -25.29
C ALA A 201 -2.23 8.54 -24.40
N ILE A 202 -1.38 7.80 -23.66
CA ILE A 202 -0.31 8.39 -22.84
C ILE A 202 0.78 9.02 -23.71
N ALA A 203 1.15 8.37 -24.82
CA ALA A 203 2.11 8.92 -25.78
C ALA A 203 1.58 10.21 -26.43
N HIS A 204 0.28 10.25 -26.75
CA HIS A 204 -0.39 11.46 -27.23
C HIS A 204 -0.39 12.56 -26.16
N LEU A 205 -0.73 12.24 -24.91
CA LEU A 205 -0.72 13.19 -23.79
C LEU A 205 0.65 13.85 -23.62
N ARG A 206 1.73 13.07 -23.70
CA ARG A 206 3.11 13.58 -23.69
C ARG A 206 3.39 14.56 -24.83
N ARG A 207 2.86 14.30 -26.03
CA ARG A 207 3.07 15.16 -27.21
C ARG A 207 2.34 16.49 -27.09
N ILE A 208 1.17 16.51 -26.43
CA ILE A 208 0.35 17.72 -26.28
C ILE A 208 0.67 18.51 -25.01
N TYR A 209 1.44 17.94 -24.08
CA TYR A 209 1.89 18.61 -22.85
C TYR A 209 2.60 19.93 -23.18
N ALA A 210 2.12 21.01 -22.58
CA ALA A 210 2.61 22.35 -22.84
C ALA A 210 2.86 23.10 -21.52
N PRO A 211 4.13 23.17 -21.06
CA PRO A 211 4.45 23.83 -19.80
C PRO A 211 4.30 25.34 -19.91
N CYS A 212 3.61 25.97 -18.95
CA CYS A 212 3.35 27.41 -18.98
C CYS A 212 3.28 28.10 -17.60
N CYS A 213 3.26 27.38 -16.49
CA CYS A 213 3.19 27.98 -15.14
C CYS A 213 3.79 27.05 -14.09
N LEU A 214 3.95 27.52 -12.85
CA LEU A 214 4.32 26.69 -11.72
C LEU A 214 3.14 25.77 -11.35
N ILE A 215 3.37 24.47 -11.33
CA ILE A 215 2.41 23.45 -10.89
C ILE A 215 2.98 22.66 -9.70
N HIS A 216 2.11 22.14 -8.85
CA HIS A 216 2.44 21.33 -7.68
C HIS A 216 2.92 19.91 -8.07
N HIS A 217 2.23 19.24 -9.00
CA HIS A 217 2.56 17.91 -9.53
C HIS A 217 2.63 16.77 -8.47
N ASP A 218 1.89 16.92 -7.37
CA ASP A 218 1.57 15.84 -6.42
C ASP A 218 0.31 16.19 -5.63
N LEU A 219 -0.67 16.77 -6.30
CA LEU A 219 -1.82 17.35 -5.64
C LEU A 219 -2.81 16.26 -5.20
N LYS A 220 -2.75 15.93 -3.91
CA LYS A 220 -3.65 15.02 -3.21
C LYS A 220 -4.29 15.76 -2.02
N PHE A 221 -5.46 15.33 -1.55
CA PHE A 221 -6.12 16.02 -0.44
C PHE A 221 -5.25 16.08 0.82
N ASN A 222 -4.38 15.09 1.01
CA ASN A 222 -3.43 15.11 2.14
C ASN A 222 -2.31 16.16 2.02
N ASN A 223 -2.17 16.76 0.84
CA ASN A 223 -1.29 17.90 0.60
C ASN A 223 -2.05 19.23 0.66
N VAL A 224 -3.31 19.21 1.11
CA VAL A 224 -4.15 20.39 1.31
C VAL A 224 -4.56 20.45 2.78
N LEU A 225 -4.15 21.51 3.47
CA LEU A 225 -4.56 21.79 4.84
C LEU A 225 -5.80 22.70 4.83
N LEU A 226 -6.79 22.36 5.65
CA LEU A 226 -8.03 23.09 5.86
C LEU A 226 -8.03 23.75 7.24
N HIS A 227 -8.31 25.05 7.30
CA HIS A 227 -8.43 25.75 8.58
C HIS A 227 -9.67 25.27 9.36
N HIS A 228 -9.57 25.08 10.68
CA HIS A 228 -10.66 24.56 11.51
C HIS A 228 -11.94 25.43 11.49
N GLN A 229 -11.77 26.73 11.23
CA GLN A 229 -12.86 27.73 11.14
C GLN A 229 -13.19 28.13 9.69
N TRP A 230 -12.95 27.25 8.71
CA TRP A 230 -13.12 27.56 7.29
C TRP A 230 -14.49 28.17 6.94
N GLN A 231 -15.57 27.80 7.64
CA GLN A 231 -16.91 28.35 7.42
C GLN A 231 -16.97 29.86 7.68
N ALA A 232 -16.37 30.31 8.79
CA ALA A 232 -16.32 31.73 9.15
C ALA A 232 -15.42 32.50 8.18
N LEU A 233 -14.25 31.93 7.85
CA LEU A 233 -13.27 32.54 6.96
C LEU A 233 -13.78 32.73 5.53
N LEU A 234 -14.64 31.84 5.03
CA LEU A 234 -15.27 32.00 3.71
C LEU A 234 -16.38 33.06 3.70
N SER A 235 -16.84 33.49 4.88
CA SER A 235 -17.93 34.46 5.04
C SER A 235 -17.44 35.88 5.29
N GLU A 236 -16.19 36.06 5.71
CA GLU A 236 -15.57 37.35 6.02
C GLU A 236 -14.73 37.88 4.85
N SER A 237 -14.80 39.19 4.60
CA SER A 237 -14.23 39.83 3.39
C SER A 237 -12.85 40.46 3.60
N GLU A 238 -12.28 40.50 4.82
CA GLU A 238 -11.01 41.20 5.07
C GLU A 238 -10.09 40.48 6.07
N SER A 239 -8.79 40.44 5.73
CA SER A 239 -7.63 40.07 6.58
C SER A 239 -7.75 38.79 7.43
N ALA A 240 -8.43 37.76 6.92
CA ALA A 240 -8.56 36.48 7.57
C ALA A 240 -7.39 35.52 7.20
N PRO A 241 -7.01 34.55 8.05
CA PRO A 241 -6.06 33.50 7.67
C PRO A 241 -6.56 32.74 6.42
N ALA A 242 -5.64 32.19 5.63
CA ALA A 242 -6.00 31.45 4.44
C ALA A 242 -6.84 30.22 4.81
N VAL A 243 -8.00 30.07 4.17
CA VAL A 243 -8.89 28.91 4.35
C VAL A 243 -8.16 27.60 4.07
N LEU A 244 -7.29 27.63 3.05
CA LEU A 244 -6.53 26.49 2.56
C LEU A 244 -5.04 26.80 2.51
N ARG A 245 -4.21 25.77 2.72
CA ARG A 245 -2.78 25.80 2.44
C ARG A 245 -2.37 24.55 1.67
N LEU A 246 -1.49 24.70 0.70
CA LEU A 246 -0.93 23.63 -0.11
C LEU A 246 0.49 23.35 0.39
N ILE A 247 0.74 22.12 0.82
CA ILE A 247 2.01 21.67 1.41
C ILE A 247 2.66 20.61 0.50
N ASP A 248 3.91 20.22 0.78
CA ASP A 248 4.58 19.11 0.08
C ASP A 248 4.89 19.41 -1.40
N TRP A 249 5.46 20.60 -1.65
CA TRP A 249 5.84 21.08 -2.99
C TRP A 249 7.05 20.35 -3.59
N GLU A 250 7.48 19.20 -3.05
CA GLU A 250 8.69 18.48 -3.49
C GLU A 250 8.69 18.08 -4.98
N LYS A 251 7.51 17.88 -5.58
CA LYS A 251 7.40 17.43 -6.98
C LYS A 251 7.15 18.54 -7.99
N TRP A 252 7.19 19.80 -7.56
CA TRP A 252 6.85 20.95 -8.42
C TRP A 252 7.50 20.88 -9.81
N LEU A 253 6.79 21.42 -10.80
CA LEU A 253 7.28 21.58 -12.18
C LEU A 253 6.90 22.94 -12.73
N TRP A 254 7.67 23.43 -13.69
CA TRP A 254 7.14 24.35 -14.67
C TRP A 254 6.35 23.56 -15.71
N GLY A 255 5.02 23.60 -15.65
CA GLY A 255 4.17 22.59 -16.28
C GLY A 255 2.83 23.07 -16.82
N ASP A 256 2.10 22.10 -17.37
CA ASP A 256 0.74 22.27 -17.89
C ASP A 256 -0.23 22.27 -16.70
N PRO A 257 -0.99 23.36 -16.46
CA PRO A 257 -1.87 23.49 -15.29
C PRO A 257 -3.02 22.49 -15.28
N ALA A 258 -3.39 21.90 -16.43
CA ALA A 258 -4.40 20.85 -16.47
C ALA A 258 -3.95 19.60 -15.70
N LEU A 259 -2.65 19.45 -15.43
CA LEU A 259 -2.10 18.36 -14.64
C LEU A 259 -2.55 18.45 -13.18
N ASP A 260 -2.31 19.56 -12.50
CA ASP A 260 -2.74 19.77 -11.11
C ASP A 260 -4.26 19.69 -10.95
N VAL A 261 -5.00 20.29 -11.88
CA VAL A 261 -6.47 20.19 -11.91
C VAL A 261 -6.89 18.73 -12.11
N GLY A 262 -6.19 17.98 -12.96
CA GLY A 262 -6.43 16.56 -13.17
C GLY A 262 -6.19 15.72 -11.91
N GLU A 263 -5.09 15.96 -11.20
CA GLU A 263 -4.74 15.33 -9.91
C GLU A 263 -5.78 15.63 -8.83
N MET A 264 -6.26 16.87 -8.77
CA MET A 264 -7.35 17.30 -7.89
C MET A 264 -8.63 16.49 -8.13
N ILE A 265 -9.10 16.41 -9.38
CA ILE A 265 -10.28 15.62 -9.73
C ILE A 265 -10.06 14.13 -9.48
N ALA A 266 -8.85 13.61 -9.70
CA ALA A 266 -8.50 12.24 -9.36
C ALA A 266 -8.60 11.99 -7.84
N GLY A 267 -8.35 13.00 -7.01
CA GLY A 267 -8.64 12.98 -5.57
C GLY A 267 -10.08 12.58 -5.26
N TYR A 268 -11.06 13.28 -5.84
CA TYR A 268 -12.48 12.95 -5.66
C TYR A 268 -12.83 11.56 -6.22
N LEU A 269 -12.32 11.21 -7.40
CA LEU A 269 -12.58 9.88 -7.97
C LEU A 269 -12.00 8.75 -7.10
N LYS A 270 -10.86 8.97 -6.43
CA LYS A 270 -10.31 8.00 -5.48
C LYS A 270 -11.22 7.80 -4.27
N ILE A 271 -11.88 8.85 -3.76
CA ILE A 271 -12.86 8.74 -2.66
C ILE A 271 -13.99 7.80 -3.09
N TRP A 272 -14.60 8.06 -4.26
CA TRP A 272 -15.65 7.20 -4.79
C TRP A 272 -15.16 5.76 -5.04
N LEU A 273 -14.00 5.58 -5.69
CA LEU A 273 -13.50 4.25 -6.04
C LEU A 273 -13.08 3.42 -4.83
N LYS A 274 -12.52 4.05 -3.79
CA LYS A 274 -12.22 3.39 -2.52
C LYS A 274 -13.47 3.06 -1.71
N SER A 275 -14.59 3.72 -1.99
CA SER A 275 -15.90 3.43 -1.39
C SER A 275 -16.62 2.23 -1.99
N LEU A 276 -16.08 1.62 -3.07
CA LEU A 276 -16.65 0.48 -3.74
C LEU A 276 -16.48 -0.81 -2.93
N VAL A 277 -17.55 -1.58 -2.83
CA VAL A 277 -17.50 -2.96 -2.31
C VAL A 277 -17.11 -3.87 -3.46
N VAL A 278 -15.84 -4.29 -3.52
CA VAL A 278 -15.33 -5.11 -4.64
C VAL A 278 -15.02 -6.54 -4.19
N SER A 279 -15.84 -7.48 -4.62
CA SER A 279 -15.60 -8.92 -4.47
C SER A 279 -15.60 -9.62 -5.83
N ARG A 280 -14.90 -10.76 -5.95
CA ARG A 280 -14.96 -11.62 -7.15
C ARG A 280 -16.37 -12.12 -7.45
N ASP A 281 -17.21 -12.20 -6.41
CA ASP A 281 -18.58 -12.70 -6.47
C ASP A 281 -19.62 -11.59 -6.71
N LEU A 282 -19.19 -10.32 -6.77
CA LEU A 282 -20.06 -9.18 -7.05
C LEU A 282 -19.89 -8.74 -8.50
N SER A 283 -21.02 -8.49 -9.19
CA SER A 283 -20.96 -7.84 -10.49
C SER A 283 -20.45 -6.40 -10.35
N ILE A 284 -19.83 -5.86 -11.41
CA ILE A 284 -19.37 -4.47 -11.44
C ILE A 284 -20.54 -3.50 -11.23
N SER A 285 -21.69 -3.75 -11.86
CA SER A 285 -22.87 -2.91 -11.72
C SER A 285 -23.37 -2.85 -10.28
N LEU A 286 -23.40 -3.99 -9.59
CA LEU A 286 -23.78 -4.03 -8.19
C LEU A 286 -22.72 -3.36 -7.30
N SER A 287 -21.43 -3.56 -7.59
CA SER A 287 -20.33 -2.90 -6.87
C SER A 287 -20.45 -1.37 -6.93
N LEU A 288 -20.84 -0.82 -8.09
CA LEU A 288 -21.10 0.61 -8.29
C LEU A 288 -22.34 1.10 -7.53
N GLN A 289 -23.40 0.28 -7.48
CA GLN A 289 -24.61 0.59 -6.71
C GLN A 289 -24.37 0.56 -5.19
N LEU A 290 -23.43 -0.27 -4.73
CA LEU A 290 -23.07 -0.42 -3.32
C LEU A 290 -22.00 0.56 -2.84
N ALA A 291 -21.55 1.50 -3.69
CA ALA A 291 -20.59 2.52 -3.29
C ALA A 291 -21.10 3.28 -2.06
N SER A 292 -20.33 3.30 -0.96
CA SER A 292 -20.75 4.06 0.24
C SER A 292 -20.77 5.57 -0.01
N ILE A 293 -19.97 6.04 -0.97
CA ILE A 293 -19.94 7.43 -1.43
C ILE A 293 -20.15 7.44 -2.95
N PRO A 294 -21.40 7.50 -3.44
CA PRO A 294 -21.69 7.52 -4.86
C PRO A 294 -21.04 8.72 -5.58
N LEU A 295 -20.67 8.53 -6.86
CA LEU A 295 -20.09 9.60 -7.67
C LEU A 295 -20.98 10.86 -7.73
N THR A 296 -22.30 10.67 -7.73
CA THR A 296 -23.29 11.76 -7.72
C THR A 296 -23.22 12.64 -6.47
N THR A 297 -22.72 12.13 -5.35
CA THR A 297 -22.47 12.90 -4.13
C THR A 297 -21.28 13.87 -4.31
N LEU A 298 -20.28 13.47 -5.10
CA LEU A 298 -19.04 14.23 -5.30
C LEU A 298 -19.13 15.20 -6.50
N GLN A 299 -19.99 14.90 -7.46
CA GLN A 299 -20.20 15.70 -8.68
C GLN A 299 -20.38 17.20 -8.42
N PRO A 300 -21.24 17.65 -7.48
CA PRO A 300 -21.42 19.08 -7.24
C PRO A 300 -20.14 19.81 -6.78
N SER A 301 -19.27 19.13 -6.05
CA SER A 301 -18.01 19.70 -5.55
C SER A 301 -16.95 19.73 -6.64
N MET A 302 -16.87 18.68 -7.47
CA MET A 302 -16.02 18.69 -8.66
C MET A 302 -16.42 19.79 -9.66
N VAL A 303 -17.73 20.00 -9.87
CA VAL A 303 -18.26 21.09 -10.71
C VAL A 303 -17.88 22.45 -10.13
N ALA A 304 -18.11 22.68 -8.83
CA ALA A 304 -17.77 23.94 -8.16
C ALA A 304 -16.26 24.25 -8.23
N CYS A 305 -15.40 23.24 -8.09
CA CYS A 305 -13.95 23.37 -8.23
C CYS A 305 -13.55 23.85 -9.63
N ILE A 306 -14.04 23.17 -10.68
CA ILE A 306 -13.70 23.53 -12.07
C ILE A 306 -14.24 24.92 -12.44
N GLN A 307 -15.47 25.23 -12.05
CA GLN A 307 -16.06 26.54 -12.31
C GLN A 307 -15.28 27.67 -11.62
N ALA A 308 -14.89 27.49 -10.35
CA ALA A 308 -14.08 28.47 -9.64
C ALA A 308 -12.69 28.64 -10.28
N TYR A 309 -12.07 27.55 -10.71
CA TYR A 309 -10.79 27.57 -11.41
C TYR A 309 -10.89 28.37 -12.73
N LEU A 310 -11.84 28.03 -13.60
CA LEU A 310 -12.03 28.69 -14.90
C LEU A 310 -12.45 30.16 -14.75
N SER A 311 -13.21 30.50 -13.70
CA SER A 311 -13.60 31.87 -13.42
C SER A 311 -12.42 32.74 -12.94
N ALA A 312 -11.49 32.17 -12.18
CA ALA A 312 -10.33 32.89 -11.68
C ALA A 312 -9.21 32.98 -12.73
N PHE A 313 -9.11 32.01 -13.64
CA PHE A 313 -8.12 31.98 -14.71
C PHE A 313 -8.75 31.71 -16.09
N PRO A 314 -9.58 32.62 -16.63
CA PRO A 314 -10.30 32.41 -17.89
C PRO A 314 -9.39 32.37 -19.13
N GLU A 315 -8.22 33.00 -19.08
CA GLU A 315 -7.25 33.01 -20.19
C GLU A 315 -6.77 31.59 -20.55
N ILE A 316 -6.87 30.63 -19.62
CA ILE A 316 -6.46 29.25 -19.87
C ILE A 316 -7.24 28.59 -21.01
N LEU A 317 -8.51 28.96 -21.20
CA LEU A 317 -9.35 28.45 -22.29
C LEU A 317 -8.94 29.04 -23.65
N THR A 318 -8.28 30.20 -23.65
CA THR A 318 -7.69 30.78 -24.87
C THR A 318 -6.41 30.04 -25.24
N GLN A 319 -5.59 29.70 -24.23
CA GLN A 319 -4.35 28.94 -24.42
C GLN A 319 -4.63 27.47 -24.80
N PHE A 320 -5.63 26.85 -24.17
CA PHE A 320 -6.03 25.46 -24.36
C PHE A 320 -7.55 25.36 -24.57
N PRO A 321 -8.06 25.47 -25.81
CA PRO A 321 -9.48 25.32 -26.09
C PRO A 321 -10.05 23.95 -25.71
N ASP A 322 -9.19 22.94 -25.63
CA ASP A 322 -9.48 21.56 -25.21
C ASP A 322 -9.21 21.31 -23.72
N PHE A 323 -9.15 22.36 -22.88
CA PHE A 323 -8.71 22.28 -21.48
C PHE A 323 -9.43 21.19 -20.66
N LEU A 324 -10.76 21.08 -20.76
CA LEU A 324 -11.52 20.06 -20.02
C LEU A 324 -11.18 18.63 -20.43
N GLU A 325 -10.93 18.38 -21.72
CA GLU A 325 -10.47 17.06 -22.18
C GLU A 325 -9.06 16.76 -21.70
N ARG A 326 -8.18 17.78 -21.67
CA ARG A 326 -6.84 17.66 -21.09
C ARG A 326 -6.91 17.30 -19.62
N VAL A 327 -7.76 17.99 -18.84
CA VAL A 327 -8.00 17.67 -17.43
C VAL A 327 -8.42 16.22 -17.28
N MET A 328 -9.36 15.71 -18.09
CA MET A 328 -9.74 14.29 -18.03
C MET A 328 -8.58 13.33 -18.32
N ARG A 329 -7.74 13.63 -19.33
CA ARG A 329 -6.55 12.81 -19.60
C ARG A 329 -5.57 12.82 -18.43
N PHE A 330 -5.30 13.98 -17.83
CA PHE A 330 -4.44 14.09 -16.66
C PHE A 330 -5.05 13.47 -15.41
N THR A 331 -6.37 13.52 -15.22
CA THR A 331 -7.08 12.77 -14.18
C THR A 331 -6.84 11.27 -14.36
N GLY A 332 -6.97 10.74 -15.58
CA GLY A 332 -6.69 9.35 -15.86
C GLY A 332 -5.22 8.97 -15.62
N LEU A 333 -4.28 9.85 -15.98
CA LEU A 333 -2.85 9.66 -15.69
C LEU A 333 -2.59 9.65 -14.18
N ALA A 334 -3.19 10.57 -13.42
CA ALA A 334 -3.03 10.67 -11.97
C ALA A 334 -3.56 9.42 -11.25
N LEU A 335 -4.68 8.84 -11.71
CA LEU A 335 -5.18 7.54 -11.21
C LEU A 335 -4.18 6.40 -11.50
N MET A 336 -3.57 6.37 -12.69
CA MET A 336 -2.53 5.39 -13.03
C MET A 336 -1.29 5.54 -12.15
N GLN A 337 -0.83 6.77 -11.95
CA GLN A 337 0.30 7.09 -11.09
C GLN A 337 0.03 6.77 -9.62
N SER A 338 -1.23 6.93 -9.16
CA SER A 338 -1.63 6.49 -7.83
C SER A 338 -1.46 4.99 -7.65
N ILE A 339 -1.82 4.17 -8.66
CA ILE A 339 -1.57 2.72 -8.59
C ILE A 339 -0.07 2.45 -8.54
N GLN A 340 0.73 3.09 -9.41
CA GLN A 340 2.18 2.91 -9.40
C GLN A 340 2.82 3.32 -8.06
N ALA A 341 2.31 4.37 -7.41
CA ALA A 341 2.78 4.80 -6.09
C ALA A 341 2.51 3.72 -5.03
N HIS A 342 1.31 3.15 -4.98
CA HIS A 342 0.99 2.05 -4.07
C HIS A 342 1.93 0.84 -4.30
N LEU A 343 2.13 0.45 -5.56
CA LEU A 343 3.02 -0.65 -5.94
C LEU A 343 4.49 -0.37 -5.57
N TYR A 344 4.93 0.89 -5.63
CA TYR A 344 6.26 1.31 -5.23
C TYR A 344 6.52 1.13 -3.72
N TYR A 345 5.47 1.20 -2.90
CA TYR A 345 5.49 0.91 -1.47
C TYR A 345 5.10 -0.55 -1.16
N TYR A 346 5.17 -1.45 -2.15
CA TYR A 346 4.88 -2.88 -1.99
C TYR A 346 3.45 -3.21 -1.55
N GLU A 347 2.51 -2.26 -1.67
CA GLU A 347 1.11 -2.49 -1.37
C GLU A 347 0.47 -3.48 -2.38
N PRO A 348 -0.55 -4.24 -1.96
CA PRO A 348 -1.25 -5.17 -2.83
C PRO A 348 -1.89 -4.50 -4.05
N PHE A 349 -1.76 -5.14 -5.22
CA PHE A 349 -2.58 -4.82 -6.39
C PHE A 349 -3.96 -5.47 -6.26
N SER A 350 -4.89 -4.74 -5.65
CA SER A 350 -6.21 -5.25 -5.25
C SER A 350 -7.26 -5.14 -6.36
N ASN A 351 -8.46 -5.68 -6.13
CA ASN A 351 -9.58 -5.46 -7.05
C ASN A 351 -9.95 -3.97 -7.16
N THR A 352 -9.79 -3.19 -6.09
CA THR A 352 -9.94 -1.73 -6.13
C THR A 352 -8.92 -1.10 -7.08
N SER A 353 -7.66 -1.56 -7.06
CA SER A 353 -6.64 -1.11 -8.02
C SER A 353 -7.03 -1.43 -9.47
N ILE A 354 -7.70 -2.56 -9.73
CA ILE A 354 -8.24 -2.89 -11.06
C ILE A 354 -9.35 -1.92 -11.47
N CYS A 355 -10.28 -1.56 -10.56
CA CYS A 355 -11.31 -0.55 -10.83
C CYS A 355 -10.70 0.82 -11.16
N LEU A 356 -9.71 1.27 -10.36
CA LEU A 356 -8.95 2.50 -10.65
C LEU A 356 -8.32 2.44 -12.04
N PHE A 357 -7.70 1.32 -12.40
CA PHE A 357 -7.09 1.13 -13.71
C PHE A 357 -8.11 1.28 -14.86
N GLN A 358 -9.31 0.68 -14.73
CA GLN A 358 -10.33 0.77 -15.79
C GLN A 358 -10.90 2.18 -15.95
N VAL A 359 -11.10 2.92 -14.85
CA VAL A 359 -11.49 4.34 -14.92
C VAL A 359 -10.38 5.18 -15.52
N ALA A 360 -9.13 5.00 -15.07
CA ALA A 360 -7.96 5.67 -15.62
C ALA A 360 -7.86 5.49 -17.14
N LYS A 361 -8.01 4.24 -17.62
CA LYS A 361 -8.01 3.91 -19.04
C LYS A 361 -9.11 4.65 -19.79
N THR A 362 -10.34 4.63 -19.27
CA THR A 362 -11.47 5.32 -19.91
C THR A 362 -11.23 6.81 -20.05
N LEU A 363 -10.72 7.48 -19.01
CA LEU A 363 -10.45 8.92 -19.03
C LEU A 363 -9.30 9.29 -19.97
N LEU A 364 -8.26 8.46 -20.05
CA LEU A 364 -7.14 8.65 -20.97
C LEU A 364 -7.54 8.43 -22.44
N CYS A 365 -8.32 7.38 -22.72
CA CYS A 365 -8.66 6.98 -24.09
C CYS A 365 -9.89 7.72 -24.63
N ASN A 366 -10.87 8.08 -23.78
CA ASN A 366 -12.15 8.69 -24.17
C ASN A 366 -12.48 9.96 -23.34
N PRO A 367 -11.63 11.01 -23.36
CA PRO A 367 -11.74 12.14 -22.46
C PRO A 367 -13.05 12.93 -22.61
N SER A 368 -13.59 13.10 -23.82
CA SER A 368 -14.82 13.87 -24.05
C SER A 368 -16.04 13.24 -23.33
N ASN A 369 -16.16 11.91 -23.35
CA ASN A 369 -17.19 11.18 -22.58
C ASN A 369 -16.89 11.20 -21.07
N GLY A 370 -15.60 11.29 -20.71
CA GLY A 370 -15.13 11.46 -19.34
C GLY A 370 -15.73 12.68 -18.66
N VAL A 371 -15.83 13.82 -19.36
CA VAL A 371 -16.39 15.07 -18.81
C VAL A 371 -17.82 14.84 -18.29
N LEU A 372 -18.71 14.33 -19.14
CA LEU A 372 -20.11 14.10 -18.75
C LEU A 372 -20.22 13.07 -17.62
N THR A 373 -19.41 12.02 -17.66
CA THR A 373 -19.46 10.93 -16.66
C THR A 373 -18.97 11.42 -15.29
N VAL A 374 -17.84 12.14 -15.26
CA VAL A 374 -17.20 12.61 -14.03
C VAL A 374 -18.00 13.73 -13.39
N PHE A 375 -18.43 14.73 -14.16
CA PHE A 375 -19.09 15.92 -13.62
C PHE A 375 -20.62 15.83 -13.59
N GLY A 376 -21.22 14.91 -14.36
CA GLY A 376 -22.68 14.80 -14.48
C GLY A 376 -23.32 15.89 -15.35
N VAL A 377 -22.51 16.77 -15.93
CA VAL A 377 -22.90 17.90 -16.78
C VAL A 377 -21.98 17.97 -18.01
N THR A 378 -22.45 18.65 -19.05
CA THR A 378 -21.70 18.84 -20.30
C THR A 378 -20.55 19.84 -20.15
N ALA A 379 -19.59 19.81 -21.07
CA ALA A 379 -18.50 20.78 -21.13
C ALA A 379 -19.02 22.23 -21.24
N ASP A 380 -20.05 22.45 -22.05
CA ASP A 380 -20.66 23.76 -22.24
C ASP A 380 -21.30 24.27 -20.95
N GLU A 381 -21.97 23.42 -20.18
CA GLU A 381 -22.54 23.78 -18.87
C GLU A 381 -21.46 24.10 -17.82
N LEU A 382 -20.32 23.40 -17.85
CA LEU A 382 -19.17 23.71 -16.99
C LEU A 382 -18.57 25.09 -17.31
N MET A 383 -18.44 25.42 -18.61
CA MET A 383 -17.88 26.69 -19.06
C MET A 383 -18.87 27.86 -18.93
N ALA A 384 -20.17 27.61 -19.11
CA ALA A 384 -21.22 28.62 -19.02
C ALA A 384 -21.67 28.92 -17.59
N GLY A 385 -21.26 28.10 -16.61
CA GLY A 385 -21.63 28.24 -15.21
C GLY A 385 -21.31 29.63 -14.66
N SER A 386 -22.35 30.43 -14.41
CA SER A 386 -22.25 31.53 -13.45
C SER A 386 -21.89 30.91 -12.09
N ILE A 387 -20.95 31.52 -11.36
CA ILE A 387 -20.55 31.10 -10.01
C ILE A 387 -21.80 30.64 -9.25
N LEU A 388 -21.90 29.34 -8.93
CA LEU A 388 -23.00 28.84 -8.10
C LEU A 388 -23.04 29.74 -6.86
N PRO A 389 -24.20 30.29 -6.47
CA PRO A 389 -24.27 31.18 -5.32
C PRO A 389 -23.57 30.48 -4.15
N VAL A 390 -22.60 31.17 -3.56
CA VAL A 390 -21.91 30.71 -2.35
C VAL A 390 -23.01 30.24 -1.40
N GLN A 391 -22.88 29.00 -0.92
CA GLN A 391 -23.87 28.42 0.00
C GLN A 391 -24.18 29.46 1.08
N ASN A 392 -25.47 29.79 1.28
CA ASN A 392 -25.85 30.79 2.27
C ASN A 392 -25.34 30.36 3.66
N MET A 393 -25.07 31.31 4.56
CA MET A 393 -24.56 31.05 5.92
C MET A 393 -25.30 29.92 6.66
N SER A 394 -26.61 29.78 6.45
CA SER A 394 -27.42 28.69 7.03
C SER A 394 -27.05 27.29 6.51
N GLU A 395 -26.64 27.18 5.24
CA GLU A 395 -26.16 25.93 4.64
C GLU A 395 -24.71 25.63 5.06
N LEU A 396 -23.85 26.64 5.19
CA LEU A 396 -22.48 26.47 5.68
C LEU A 396 -22.44 26.01 7.14
N SER A 397 -23.34 26.53 7.99
CA SER A 397 -23.47 26.11 9.39
C SER A 397 -24.00 24.68 9.58
N SER A 398 -24.47 24.02 8.51
CA SER A 398 -24.95 22.64 8.57
C SER A 398 -23.82 21.60 8.48
N TYR A 399 -22.60 22.01 8.13
CA TYR A 399 -21.44 21.13 8.07
C TYR A 399 -20.71 21.06 9.43
N PRO A 400 -20.16 19.89 9.79
CA PRO A 400 -19.40 19.74 11.02
C PRO A 400 -18.15 20.65 11.03
N SER A 401 -17.82 21.18 12.20
CA SER A 401 -16.56 21.90 12.43
C SER A 401 -15.47 20.92 12.87
N VAL A 402 -14.22 21.22 12.57
CA VAL A 402 -13.09 20.39 13.01
C VAL A 402 -12.93 20.56 14.52
N GLU A 403 -13.11 19.49 15.30
CA GLU A 403 -12.88 19.52 16.74
C GLU A 403 -11.40 19.23 17.05
N PRO A 404 -10.73 20.02 17.91
CA PRO A 404 -9.35 19.75 18.29
C PRO A 404 -9.27 18.48 19.16
N CYS A 405 -8.53 17.48 18.68
CA CYS A 405 -8.35 16.20 19.36
C CYS A 405 -7.50 16.36 20.64
N LYS A 406 -8.02 15.91 21.80
CA LYS A 406 -7.30 15.89 23.08
C LYS A 406 -6.68 14.50 23.31
N PRO A 407 -5.39 14.39 23.67
CA PRO A 407 -4.84 13.13 24.15
C PRO A 407 -5.05 13.01 25.67
N GLN A 408 -5.66 11.92 26.14
CA GLN A 408 -5.63 11.53 27.56
C GLN A 408 -5.37 10.04 27.71
N CYS A 409 -4.27 9.71 28.39
CA CYS A 409 -4.00 8.39 28.95
C CYS A 409 -3.44 8.57 30.37
N GLN A 410 -3.81 7.70 31.30
CA GLN A 410 -3.10 7.46 32.57
C GLN A 410 -3.20 5.96 32.94
N PRO A 411 -2.08 5.23 33.08
CA PRO A 411 -2.09 3.84 33.51
C PRO A 411 -1.86 3.67 35.03
N GLN A 412 -2.48 2.63 35.62
CA GLN A 412 -2.15 2.11 36.97
C GLN A 412 -1.54 0.70 36.87
N PRO A 413 -0.66 0.29 37.80
CA PRO A 413 0.10 -0.96 37.68
C PRO A 413 -0.59 -2.13 38.41
N ILE A 414 -0.34 -3.39 38.02
CA ILE A 414 -0.18 -4.55 38.92
C ILE A 414 0.39 -5.80 38.19
N ASN A 415 1.47 -6.33 38.80
CA ASN A 415 2.04 -7.68 38.95
C ASN A 415 2.13 -8.73 37.81
N HIS A 416 3.38 -9.18 37.62
CA HIS A 416 3.86 -10.33 36.86
C HIS A 416 3.48 -11.71 37.44
N ILE A 417 3.26 -12.69 36.57
CA ILE A 417 3.45 -14.13 36.84
C ILE A 417 4.13 -14.80 35.64
N ASN A 418 5.20 -15.58 35.91
CA ASN A 418 5.95 -16.41 34.97
C ASN A 418 5.21 -17.73 34.63
N PRO A 419 5.40 -18.30 33.42
CA PRO A 419 5.20 -19.73 33.20
C PRO A 419 6.52 -20.46 32.94
N MET A 420 6.73 -21.54 33.68
CA MET A 420 7.58 -22.66 33.26
C MET A 420 6.71 -23.90 33.33
N LEU A 421 6.71 -24.73 32.29
CA LEU A 421 6.73 -26.20 32.45
C LEU A 421 7.05 -26.94 31.15
N ARG A 422 7.77 -28.05 31.35
CA ARG A 422 8.42 -28.88 30.35
C ARG A 422 7.51 -29.95 29.75
N THR A 423 7.74 -30.15 28.46
CA THR A 423 7.70 -31.36 27.61
C THR A 423 7.25 -32.70 28.21
N SER A 424 6.20 -33.29 27.58
CA SER A 424 6.23 -34.63 26.94
C SER A 424 4.84 -35.11 26.49
N ARG A 425 4.10 -34.33 25.69
CA ARG A 425 2.74 -34.68 25.22
C ARG A 425 2.30 -33.91 23.96
N LEU A 426 3.27 -33.61 23.08
CA LEU A 426 3.17 -32.54 22.07
C LEU A 426 2.23 -32.83 20.89
N GLU A 427 2.01 -34.08 20.48
CA GLU A 427 1.29 -34.35 19.22
C GLU A 427 -0.25 -34.26 19.35
N THR A 428 -0.83 -34.66 20.48
CA THR A 428 -2.30 -34.71 20.63
C THR A 428 -2.89 -33.46 21.30
N ILE A 429 -2.09 -32.69 22.05
CA ILE A 429 -2.56 -31.48 22.76
C ILE A 429 -2.31 -30.19 21.95
N ALA A 430 -1.31 -30.16 21.05
CA ALA A 430 -0.97 -28.96 20.30
C ALA A 430 -2.05 -28.54 19.28
N GLN A 431 -2.79 -29.51 18.70
CA GLN A 431 -3.86 -29.23 17.74
C GLN A 431 -5.26 -29.12 18.39
N SER A 432 -5.47 -29.71 19.57
CA SER A 432 -6.78 -29.63 20.24
C SER A 432 -7.04 -28.22 20.77
N LEU A 433 -6.01 -27.55 21.31
CA LEU A 433 -6.18 -26.23 21.94
C LEU A 433 -6.69 -25.13 21.00
N PRO A 434 -6.14 -24.91 19.78
CA PRO A 434 -6.64 -23.83 18.91
C PRO A 434 -7.99 -24.17 18.27
N LEU A 435 -8.27 -25.45 17.99
CA LEU A 435 -9.59 -25.87 17.49
C LEU A 435 -10.66 -25.76 18.59
N ASP A 436 -10.31 -26.16 19.82
CA ASP A 436 -11.16 -26.00 21.00
C ASP A 436 -11.46 -24.52 21.22
N ASP A 437 -10.45 -23.65 21.21
CA ASP A 437 -10.62 -22.20 21.29
C ASP A 437 -11.59 -21.70 20.22
N LEU A 438 -11.38 -22.04 18.94
CA LEU A 438 -12.25 -21.65 17.83
C LEU A 438 -13.71 -22.04 18.04
N VAL A 439 -14.00 -23.30 18.41
CA VAL A 439 -15.40 -23.75 18.56
C VAL A 439 -16.09 -23.15 19.78
N HIS A 440 -15.34 -22.79 20.82
CA HIS A 440 -15.87 -22.20 22.05
C HIS A 440 -16.03 -20.69 21.96
N ASN A 441 -15.09 -19.99 21.34
CA ASN A 441 -14.89 -18.57 21.51
C ASN A 441 -15.20 -17.74 20.25
N LEU A 442 -15.19 -18.34 19.06
CA LEU A 442 -15.59 -17.63 17.84
C LEU A 442 -17.11 -17.67 17.69
N HIS A 443 -17.75 -16.50 17.66
CA HIS A 443 -19.20 -16.38 17.50
C HIS A 443 -19.57 -15.52 16.28
N ILE A 444 -20.62 -15.95 15.59
CA ILE A 444 -21.29 -15.17 14.54
C ILE A 444 -22.56 -14.60 15.17
N LEU A 445 -22.60 -13.29 15.33
CA LEU A 445 -23.73 -12.57 15.92
C LEU A 445 -24.87 -12.40 14.89
N PRO A 446 -26.12 -12.13 15.32
CA PRO A 446 -27.28 -12.02 14.42
C PRO A 446 -27.19 -10.93 13.34
N ASP A 447 -26.37 -9.90 13.59
CA ASP A 447 -26.06 -8.81 12.65
C ASP A 447 -24.96 -9.19 11.63
N GLY A 448 -24.37 -10.39 11.76
CA GLY A 448 -23.26 -10.87 10.95
C GLY A 448 -21.89 -10.50 11.51
N THR A 449 -21.81 -9.85 12.67
CA THR A 449 -20.53 -9.52 13.32
C THR A 449 -19.82 -10.80 13.78
N LEU A 450 -18.55 -10.91 13.44
CA LEU A 450 -17.68 -11.98 13.91
C LEU A 450 -17.01 -11.52 15.21
N SER A 451 -17.12 -12.32 16.26
CA SER A 451 -16.61 -11.95 17.59
C SER A 451 -15.75 -13.07 18.17
N HIS A 452 -14.66 -12.67 18.79
CA HIS A 452 -13.80 -13.51 19.61
C HIS A 452 -13.42 -12.72 20.88
N PRO A 453 -13.35 -13.33 22.08
CA PRO A 453 -13.02 -12.62 23.33
C PRO A 453 -11.63 -11.96 23.31
N ASP A 454 -10.66 -12.62 22.67
CA ASP A 454 -9.26 -12.18 22.64
C ASP A 454 -8.90 -11.31 21.42
N TYR A 455 -9.76 -11.17 20.40
CA TYR A 455 -9.42 -10.47 19.14
C TYR A 455 -10.47 -9.42 18.78
N MET A 456 -10.07 -8.45 17.97
CA MET A 456 -10.99 -7.37 17.58
C MET A 456 -12.21 -7.94 16.84
N PRO A 457 -13.44 -7.58 17.24
CA PRO A 457 -14.63 -8.02 16.53
C PRO A 457 -14.66 -7.42 15.12
N LEU A 458 -15.04 -8.24 14.14
CA LEU A 458 -15.21 -7.79 12.76
C LEU A 458 -16.70 -7.59 12.47
N SER A 459 -17.17 -6.34 12.55
CA SER A 459 -18.55 -6.03 12.20
C SER A 459 -18.75 -5.93 10.69
N VAL A 460 -19.24 -7.02 10.10
CA VAL A 460 -19.60 -7.11 8.68
C VAL A 460 -20.68 -6.07 8.32
N SER A 461 -21.59 -5.78 9.26
CA SER A 461 -22.61 -4.75 9.13
C SER A 461 -22.09 -3.34 9.26
N GLU A 462 -21.04 -3.05 10.03
CA GLU A 462 -20.44 -1.69 10.04
C GLU A 462 -19.65 -1.42 8.76
N ILE A 463 -18.93 -2.42 8.24
CA ILE A 463 -18.21 -2.34 6.97
C ILE A 463 -19.16 -1.99 5.81
N LEU A 464 -20.35 -2.61 5.82
CA LEU A 464 -21.34 -2.44 4.75
C LEU A 464 -22.51 -1.49 5.11
N GLY A 465 -22.67 -1.07 6.36
CA GLY A 465 -23.80 -0.28 6.86
C GLY A 465 -25.17 -0.83 6.43
N ASP A 466 -26.11 0.09 6.17
CA ASP A 466 -27.43 -0.22 5.58
C ASP A 466 -27.35 -1.00 4.25
N ARG A 467 -26.19 -1.02 3.58
CA ARG A 467 -25.99 -1.61 2.25
C ARG A 467 -25.94 -3.14 2.31
N PHE A 468 -25.61 -3.72 3.46
CA PHE A 468 -25.77 -5.17 3.68
C PHE A 468 -27.22 -5.59 3.41
N SER A 469 -28.20 -4.72 3.69
CA SER A 469 -29.62 -4.97 3.46
C SER A 469 -30.05 -4.96 1.98
N HIS A 470 -29.21 -4.47 1.07
CA HIS A 470 -29.47 -4.44 -0.38
C HIS A 470 -28.90 -5.64 -1.15
N LEU A 471 -27.99 -6.40 -0.53
CA LEU A 471 -27.48 -7.64 -1.08
C LEU A 471 -28.57 -8.73 -1.09
N SER A 472 -28.57 -9.59 -2.11
CA SER A 472 -29.39 -10.82 -2.07
C SER A 472 -28.92 -11.72 -0.91
N PRO A 473 -29.79 -12.62 -0.39
CA PRO A 473 -29.40 -13.55 0.66
C PRO A 473 -28.14 -14.35 0.30
N GLU A 474 -28.01 -14.79 -0.95
CA GLU A 474 -26.86 -15.56 -1.45
C GLU A 474 -25.57 -14.72 -1.42
N GLN A 475 -25.65 -13.44 -1.78
CA GLN A 475 -24.51 -12.54 -1.78
C GLN A 475 -24.02 -12.19 -0.38
N ARG A 476 -24.95 -11.98 0.57
CA ARG A 476 -24.61 -11.77 1.98
C ARG A 476 -23.90 -12.99 2.54
N GLN A 477 -24.44 -14.17 2.25
CA GLN A 477 -23.86 -15.43 2.71
C GLN A 477 -22.47 -15.65 2.12
N ALA A 478 -22.27 -15.39 0.82
CA ALA A 478 -20.95 -15.51 0.18
C ALA A 478 -19.93 -14.53 0.76
N TYR A 479 -20.33 -13.28 1.03
CA TYR A 479 -19.47 -12.28 1.64
C TYR A 479 -19.09 -12.65 3.07
N LEU A 480 -20.08 -13.00 3.90
CA LEU A 480 -19.86 -13.43 5.29
C LEU A 480 -18.98 -14.67 5.37
N ARG A 481 -19.20 -15.66 4.49
CA ARG A 481 -18.35 -16.85 4.33
C ARG A 481 -16.89 -16.51 4.09
N ARG A 482 -16.63 -15.51 3.23
CA ARG A 482 -15.27 -15.04 2.97
C ARG A 482 -14.67 -14.32 4.18
N GLN A 483 -15.41 -13.38 4.78
CA GLN A 483 -14.94 -12.64 5.96
C GLN A 483 -14.63 -13.60 7.12
N LEU A 484 -15.47 -14.62 7.34
CA LEU A 484 -15.24 -15.63 8.35
C LEU A 484 -14.00 -16.48 8.06
N ARG A 485 -13.81 -16.93 6.83
CA ARG A 485 -12.58 -17.66 6.45
C ARG A 485 -11.33 -16.81 6.72
N ASP A 486 -11.33 -15.56 6.25
CA ASP A 486 -10.17 -14.67 6.37
C ASP A 486 -9.91 -14.35 7.86
N TYR A 487 -10.95 -14.11 8.66
CA TYR A 487 -10.84 -13.91 10.12
C TYR A 487 -10.27 -15.13 10.87
N ILE A 488 -10.70 -16.35 10.51
CA ILE A 488 -10.13 -17.59 11.07
C ILE A 488 -8.66 -17.74 10.67
N TYR A 489 -8.32 -17.43 9.41
CA TYR A 489 -6.95 -17.49 8.91
C TYR A 489 -6.04 -16.54 9.69
N ASP A 490 -6.46 -15.28 9.86
CA ASP A 490 -5.68 -14.25 10.54
C ASP A 490 -5.40 -14.59 12.01
N ILE A 491 -6.32 -15.30 12.68
CA ILE A 491 -6.17 -15.68 14.09
C ILE A 491 -5.35 -16.97 14.25
N TYR A 492 -5.70 -18.02 13.49
CA TYR A 492 -5.25 -19.39 13.77
C TYR A 492 -4.19 -19.91 12.79
N ILE A 493 -4.00 -19.25 11.65
CA ILE A 493 -2.97 -19.61 10.66
C ILE A 493 -1.79 -18.63 10.72
N SER A 494 -2.01 -17.35 10.40
CA SER A 494 -0.93 -16.35 10.35
C SER A 494 -0.63 -15.72 11.72
N HIS A 495 -1.64 -15.57 12.58
CA HIS A 495 -1.58 -14.78 13.81
C HIS A 495 -1.31 -13.29 13.57
N GLU A 496 -1.84 -12.75 12.47
CA GLU A 496 -1.71 -11.33 12.09
C GLU A 496 -2.66 -10.41 12.90
N GLN A 497 -3.70 -10.97 13.52
CA GLN A 497 -4.55 -10.25 14.45
C GLN A 497 -3.88 -10.17 15.83
N GLU A 498 -3.46 -8.97 16.24
CA GLU A 498 -3.03 -8.73 17.61
C GLU A 498 -4.18 -9.00 18.59
N LYS A 499 -3.87 -9.61 19.74
CA LYS A 499 -4.86 -9.77 20.81
C LYS A 499 -5.35 -8.39 21.26
N TRP A 500 -6.67 -8.24 21.39
CA TRP A 500 -7.31 -7.00 21.82
C TRP A 500 -6.91 -6.68 23.26
N GLN A 501 -5.82 -5.93 23.41
CA GLN A 501 -5.42 -5.25 24.63
C GLN A 501 -5.44 -3.74 24.34
N GLU A 502 -6.03 -2.96 25.23
CA GLU A 502 -6.22 -1.51 25.12
C GLU A 502 -4.91 -0.67 25.14
N SER A 503 -3.75 -1.29 24.99
CA SER A 503 -2.46 -0.60 25.02
C SER A 503 -1.36 -1.40 24.33
N LEU A 504 -1.16 -1.13 23.05
CA LEU A 504 0.16 -1.24 22.46
C LEU A 504 0.75 0.17 22.47
N GLU A 505 1.47 0.49 23.54
CA GLU A 505 2.56 1.44 23.34
C GLU A 505 3.45 0.81 22.27
N PRO A 506 3.76 1.52 21.17
CA PRO A 506 4.61 0.98 20.13
C PRO A 506 5.88 0.43 20.77
N SER A 507 6.30 -0.75 20.32
CA SER A 507 7.55 -1.38 20.77
C SER A 507 8.64 -0.31 20.81
N SER A 508 9.31 -0.20 21.96
CA SER A 508 10.13 0.93 22.39
C SER A 508 11.46 1.08 21.62
N ASN A 509 11.46 0.83 20.31
CA ASN A 509 12.52 1.23 19.41
C ASN A 509 12.29 2.72 19.08
N GLY A 510 13.10 3.60 19.66
CA GLY A 510 12.99 5.05 19.44
C GLY A 510 12.94 5.41 17.95
N LEU A 511 12.15 6.43 17.59
CA LEU A 511 11.88 6.79 16.20
C LEU A 511 13.18 7.11 15.45
N LYS A 512 13.41 6.43 14.32
CA LYS A 512 14.65 6.55 13.55
C LYS A 512 14.43 6.52 12.03
N ASN A 513 15.21 7.30 11.31
CA ASN A 513 15.24 7.29 9.84
C ASN A 513 16.05 6.09 9.28
N ASP A 514 15.47 4.88 9.30
CA ASP A 514 16.08 3.64 8.81
C ASP A 514 15.23 2.83 7.82
N ARG A 515 14.04 3.33 7.48
CA ARG A 515 13.12 2.73 6.51
C ARG A 515 13.17 3.44 5.16
N LEU A 516 13.08 2.69 4.07
CA LEU A 516 12.92 3.20 2.70
C LEU A 516 11.81 2.42 1.99
N ARG A 517 10.81 3.11 1.47
CA ARG A 517 9.61 2.49 0.85
C ARG A 517 8.86 1.55 1.80
N GLY A 518 8.84 1.87 3.08
CA GLY A 518 8.26 1.03 4.13
C GLY A 518 9.18 -0.09 4.62
N LEU A 519 10.25 -0.44 3.91
CA LEU A 519 11.15 -1.54 4.30
C LEU A 519 12.28 -1.07 5.22
N ASN A 520 12.57 -1.84 6.27
CA ASN A 520 13.80 -1.69 7.03
C ASN A 520 15.00 -2.03 6.13
N ILE A 521 15.84 -1.04 5.84
CA ILE A 521 16.89 -1.15 4.82
C ILE A 521 17.96 -2.16 5.22
N ASP A 522 18.35 -2.17 6.49
CA ASP A 522 19.45 -3.00 6.98
C ASP A 522 19.00 -4.46 7.05
N PHE A 523 17.78 -4.72 7.51
CA PHE A 523 17.20 -6.06 7.52
C PHE A 523 17.01 -6.61 6.10
N TYR A 524 16.42 -5.83 5.20
CA TYR A 524 16.25 -6.21 3.80
C TYR A 524 17.60 -6.56 3.12
N GLN A 525 18.65 -5.78 3.38
CA GLN A 525 20.00 -6.09 2.88
C GLN A 525 20.56 -7.39 3.46
N LYS A 526 20.36 -7.66 4.75
CA LYS A 526 20.79 -8.92 5.38
C LYS A 526 20.10 -10.12 4.73
N LEU A 527 18.79 -10.03 4.43
CA LEU A 527 18.07 -11.06 3.69
C LEU A 527 18.70 -11.29 2.30
N GLN A 528 18.92 -10.22 1.52
CA GLN A 528 19.54 -10.33 0.20
C GLN A 528 20.94 -10.93 0.25
N GLN A 529 21.77 -10.54 1.23
CA GLN A 529 23.15 -11.03 1.39
C GLN A 529 23.22 -12.50 1.80
N ASN A 530 22.18 -13.00 2.48
CA ASN A 530 22.10 -14.39 2.92
C ASN A 530 21.38 -15.30 1.91
N ASN A 531 20.76 -14.78 0.86
CA ASN A 531 20.26 -15.63 -0.22
C ASN A 531 21.43 -16.12 -1.10
N SER A 532 21.72 -17.43 -1.05
CA SER A 532 22.81 -18.07 -1.81
C SER A 532 22.44 -18.43 -3.26
N GLY A 533 21.25 -18.07 -3.73
CA GLY A 533 20.79 -18.34 -5.10
C GLY A 533 21.54 -17.52 -6.16
N THR A 534 21.66 -18.07 -7.36
CA THR A 534 22.32 -17.46 -8.52
C THR A 534 21.37 -17.13 -9.68
N GLY A 535 20.07 -17.37 -9.49
CA GLY A 535 19.04 -17.25 -10.51
C GLY A 535 18.80 -18.57 -11.24
N TYR A 536 17.73 -18.60 -12.03
CA TYR A 536 17.24 -19.80 -12.70
C TYR A 536 16.74 -19.47 -14.11
N PHE A 537 16.64 -20.48 -14.97
CA PHE A 537 16.05 -20.32 -16.29
C PHE A 537 14.57 -20.70 -16.24
N ASP A 538 13.69 -19.71 -16.33
CA ASP A 538 12.24 -19.90 -16.38
C ASP A 538 11.82 -20.21 -17.83
N PRO A 539 11.24 -21.40 -18.12
CA PRO A 539 10.82 -21.79 -19.47
C PRO A 539 9.46 -21.16 -19.87
N GLY A 540 9.02 -21.38 -21.11
CA GLY A 540 7.69 -20.97 -21.58
C GLY A 540 7.60 -19.57 -22.20
N TRP A 541 8.71 -18.89 -22.43
CA TRP A 541 8.69 -17.53 -23.01
C TRP A 541 8.75 -17.56 -24.52
N MET A 542 7.79 -16.89 -25.17
CA MET A 542 7.71 -16.83 -26.64
C MET A 542 8.38 -15.59 -27.19
N ILE A 543 9.30 -15.74 -28.16
CA ILE A 543 9.95 -14.59 -28.83
C ILE A 543 8.93 -13.83 -29.68
N GLN A 544 8.68 -12.57 -29.34
CA GLN A 544 7.74 -11.68 -30.06
C GLN A 544 8.43 -10.74 -31.05
N SER A 545 9.59 -10.20 -30.70
CA SER A 545 10.34 -9.30 -31.57
C SER A 545 11.85 -9.37 -31.29
N CYS A 546 12.65 -9.25 -32.35
CA CYS A 546 14.11 -9.19 -32.29
C CYS A 546 14.57 -7.84 -32.85
N THR A 547 14.50 -6.78 -32.06
CA THR A 547 14.92 -5.44 -32.51
C THR A 547 16.44 -5.29 -32.34
N GLY A 548 17.18 -5.63 -33.39
CA GLY A 548 18.65 -5.65 -33.38
C GLY A 548 19.22 -6.80 -32.53
N GLN A 549 20.54 -6.78 -32.29
CA GLN A 549 21.21 -7.87 -31.58
C GLN A 549 21.19 -7.74 -30.04
N ARG A 550 20.67 -6.64 -29.48
CA ARG A 550 20.78 -6.35 -28.04
C ARG A 550 19.47 -6.39 -27.27
N ASN A 551 18.32 -6.17 -27.89
CA ASN A 551 17.04 -6.07 -27.20
C ASN A 551 15.99 -6.93 -27.91
N TRP A 552 15.58 -8.02 -27.27
CA TRP A 552 14.48 -8.87 -27.71
C TRP A 552 13.27 -8.65 -26.80
N GLN A 553 12.08 -8.87 -27.35
CA GLN A 553 10.86 -8.95 -26.56
C GLN A 553 10.38 -10.39 -26.51
N VAL A 554 10.08 -10.87 -25.32
CA VAL A 554 9.55 -12.21 -25.06
C VAL A 554 8.28 -12.11 -24.25
N LYS A 555 7.34 -13.05 -24.43
CA LYS A 555 6.04 -13.02 -23.77
C LYS A 555 5.66 -14.37 -23.16
N LYS A 556 5.14 -14.33 -21.94
CA LYS A 556 4.57 -15.47 -21.19
C LYS A 556 3.37 -14.96 -20.40
N ASP A 557 2.27 -15.70 -20.42
CA ASP A 557 1.06 -15.40 -19.63
C ASP A 557 0.58 -13.94 -19.68
N GLY A 558 0.55 -13.35 -20.87
CA GLY A 558 0.12 -11.96 -21.06
C GLY A 558 1.20 -10.90 -20.82
N LEU A 559 2.27 -11.23 -20.10
CA LEU A 559 3.37 -10.32 -19.75
C LEU A 559 4.49 -10.36 -20.80
N THR A 560 4.90 -9.18 -21.28
CA THR A 560 6.01 -9.00 -22.22
C THR A 560 7.23 -8.42 -21.49
N LEU A 561 8.38 -9.09 -21.60
CA LEU A 561 9.68 -8.64 -21.11
C LEU A 561 10.59 -8.18 -22.23
N CYS A 562 11.42 -7.19 -21.94
CA CYS A 562 12.56 -6.81 -22.75
C CYS A 562 13.82 -7.47 -22.19
N ILE A 563 14.45 -8.32 -23.01
CA ILE A 563 15.61 -9.09 -22.62
C ILE A 563 16.82 -8.74 -23.50
N GLN A 564 18.00 -8.88 -22.90
CA GLN A 564 19.28 -8.95 -23.62
C GLN A 564 19.68 -10.42 -23.82
N PRO A 565 19.71 -10.96 -25.05
CA PRO A 565 19.97 -12.40 -25.29
C PRO A 565 21.29 -12.91 -24.73
N SER A 566 22.34 -12.08 -24.73
CA SER A 566 23.66 -12.44 -24.18
C SER A 566 23.64 -12.65 -22.67
N LYS A 567 22.74 -11.97 -21.96
CA LYS A 567 22.60 -12.03 -20.50
C LYS A 567 21.52 -13.02 -20.07
N HIS A 568 20.40 -13.07 -20.77
CA HIS A 568 19.19 -13.74 -20.29
C HIS A 568 18.87 -15.07 -20.96
N LEU A 569 19.53 -15.42 -22.07
CA LEU A 569 19.26 -16.68 -22.78
C LEU A 569 20.47 -17.61 -22.76
N ARG A 570 20.21 -18.92 -22.84
CA ARG A 570 21.26 -19.92 -23.01
C ARG A 570 21.92 -19.74 -24.38
N PRO A 571 23.21 -20.11 -24.54
CA PRO A 571 23.92 -19.92 -25.80
C PRO A 571 23.21 -20.48 -27.04
N HIS A 572 22.56 -21.64 -26.93
CA HIS A 572 21.85 -22.29 -28.05
C HIS A 572 20.49 -21.64 -28.37
N GLU A 573 19.88 -20.90 -27.44
CA GLU A 573 18.60 -20.22 -27.65
C GLU A 573 18.77 -18.87 -28.38
N ARG A 574 19.99 -18.32 -28.41
CA ARG A 574 20.30 -17.01 -29.01
C ARG A 574 20.18 -16.98 -30.55
N SER A 575 20.11 -18.14 -31.19
CA SER A 575 19.90 -18.27 -32.64
C SER A 575 18.44 -18.57 -33.01
N LEU A 576 17.55 -18.73 -32.02
CA LEU A 576 16.14 -19.02 -32.27
C LEU A 576 15.43 -17.80 -32.86
N GLN A 577 14.37 -18.07 -33.64
CA GLN A 577 13.63 -17.06 -34.39
C GLN A 577 12.32 -16.69 -33.70
N LEU A 578 11.65 -15.66 -34.21
CA LEU A 578 10.30 -15.25 -33.79
C LEU A 578 9.36 -16.47 -33.68
N GLY A 579 8.53 -16.49 -32.64
CA GLY A 579 7.59 -17.57 -32.38
C GLY A 579 8.20 -18.86 -31.81
N HIS A 580 9.51 -18.92 -31.53
CA HIS A 580 10.07 -20.01 -30.74
C HIS A 580 9.96 -19.73 -29.24
N GLU A 581 9.87 -20.81 -28.48
CA GLU A 581 9.95 -20.80 -27.02
C GLU A 581 11.42 -20.74 -26.56
N VAL A 582 11.69 -19.97 -25.51
CA VAL A 582 12.99 -19.85 -24.84
C VAL A 582 12.81 -19.88 -23.33
N SER A 583 13.89 -20.20 -22.63
CA SER A 583 13.99 -20.05 -21.17
C SER A 583 14.69 -18.73 -20.82
N VAL A 584 14.02 -17.88 -20.07
CA VAL A 584 14.56 -16.57 -19.65
C VAL A 584 15.21 -16.72 -18.28
N TRP A 585 16.45 -16.28 -18.16
CA TRP A 585 17.11 -16.18 -16.86
C TRP A 585 16.42 -15.14 -15.99
N LEU A 586 15.91 -15.57 -14.85
CA LEU A 586 15.27 -14.76 -13.81
C LEU A 586 16.14 -14.74 -12.53
N PRO A 587 16.05 -13.66 -11.74
CA PRO A 587 16.84 -13.52 -10.52
C PRO A 587 16.47 -14.55 -9.43
N PRO A 588 17.36 -14.78 -8.44
CA PRO A 588 17.16 -15.78 -7.37
C PRO A 588 16.13 -15.38 -6.29
N SER A 589 15.47 -14.24 -6.46
CA SER A 589 14.57 -13.68 -5.46
C SER A 589 13.39 -12.98 -6.11
N TRP A 590 12.31 -12.88 -5.37
CA TRP A 590 11.13 -12.08 -5.72
C TRP A 590 10.57 -11.40 -4.47
N LEU A 591 9.64 -10.47 -4.67
CA LEU A 591 8.92 -9.83 -3.57
C LEU A 591 7.44 -10.15 -3.62
N GLU A 592 6.84 -10.20 -2.45
CA GLU A 592 5.41 -10.35 -2.23
C GLU A 592 5.01 -9.42 -1.08
N THR A 593 3.74 -9.07 -0.96
CA THR A 593 3.28 -8.24 0.16
C THR A 593 3.69 -8.90 1.48
N GLY A 594 4.50 -8.20 2.29
CA GLY A 594 5.01 -8.69 3.58
C GLY A 594 6.18 -9.69 3.50
N PHE A 595 6.55 -10.20 2.33
CA PHE A 595 7.54 -11.28 2.21
C PHE A 595 8.67 -10.99 1.21
N TYR A 596 9.88 -11.38 1.61
CA TYR A 596 11.01 -11.63 0.72
C TYR A 596 10.98 -13.10 0.28
N GLY A 597 11.03 -13.34 -1.03
CA GLY A 597 11.06 -14.68 -1.60
C GLY A 597 12.43 -15.04 -2.19
N ALA A 598 12.84 -16.30 -2.04
CA ALA A 598 14.02 -16.92 -2.63
C ALA A 598 13.64 -18.18 -3.42
N VAL A 599 14.21 -18.33 -4.63
CA VAL A 599 13.94 -19.44 -5.57
C VAL A 599 15.16 -20.34 -5.70
N GLY A 600 14.95 -21.64 -5.88
CA GLY A 600 16.02 -22.55 -6.26
C GLY A 600 16.63 -22.21 -7.63
N ASN A 601 17.90 -22.55 -7.82
CA ASN A 601 18.64 -22.35 -9.07
C ASN A 601 18.10 -23.18 -10.24
N VAL A 602 17.28 -24.20 -9.94
CA VAL A 602 16.52 -24.99 -10.92
C VAL A 602 15.07 -24.52 -11.08
N GLY A 603 14.66 -23.48 -10.35
CA GLY A 603 13.31 -22.94 -10.33
C GLY A 603 12.51 -23.33 -9.08
N ALA A 604 11.27 -22.83 -9.05
CA ALA A 604 10.26 -23.19 -8.08
C ALA A 604 9.66 -24.58 -8.39
N VAL A 605 8.86 -25.09 -7.45
CA VAL A 605 8.05 -26.30 -7.68
C VAL A 605 7.11 -26.08 -8.86
N LEU A 606 7.06 -27.04 -9.78
CA LEU A 606 6.24 -26.93 -10.98
C LEU A 606 4.74 -27.06 -10.66
N ASN A 607 3.92 -26.21 -11.29
CA ASN A 607 2.46 -26.28 -11.20
C ASN A 607 1.95 -27.69 -11.55
N GLY A 608 1.10 -28.24 -10.68
CA GLY A 608 0.54 -29.59 -10.82
C GLY A 608 1.36 -30.69 -10.15
N SER A 609 2.54 -30.39 -9.61
CA SER A 609 3.27 -31.30 -8.73
C SER A 609 2.68 -31.27 -7.32
N MET A 610 2.62 -32.41 -6.65
CA MET A 610 2.27 -32.43 -5.23
C MET A 610 3.37 -31.74 -4.44
N SER A 611 3.02 -30.63 -3.78
CA SER A 611 3.95 -29.83 -2.99
C SER A 611 3.62 -29.90 -1.50
N VAL A 612 4.63 -29.59 -0.69
CA VAL A 612 4.58 -29.56 0.76
C VAL A 612 5.16 -28.24 1.20
N ASP A 613 4.43 -27.56 2.08
CA ASP A 613 4.84 -26.33 2.71
C ASP A 613 5.28 -26.61 4.15
N ILE A 614 6.45 -26.08 4.51
CA ILE A 614 7.05 -26.18 5.84
C ILE A 614 7.11 -24.77 6.41
N TYR A 615 6.42 -24.57 7.52
CA TYR A 615 6.23 -23.28 8.18
C TYR A 615 7.17 -23.18 9.37
N PHE A 616 7.80 -22.03 9.53
CA PHE A 616 8.71 -21.75 10.63
C PHE A 616 8.25 -20.49 11.35
N ASN A 617 8.11 -20.61 12.67
CA ASN A 617 7.81 -19.51 13.58
C ASN A 617 9.12 -19.05 14.24
N LEU A 618 9.67 -17.95 13.73
CA LEU A 618 11.05 -17.50 14.00
C LEU A 618 11.07 -16.05 14.48
N ASP A 619 12.19 -15.63 15.06
CA ASP A 619 12.56 -14.21 15.16
C ASP A 619 13.32 -13.74 13.89
N PRO A 620 13.59 -12.42 13.74
CA PRO A 620 14.26 -11.88 12.55
C PRO A 620 15.66 -12.48 12.28
N GLU A 621 16.46 -12.70 13.32
CA GLU A 621 17.79 -13.31 13.23
C GLU A 621 17.73 -14.75 12.75
N GLY A 622 16.78 -15.53 13.27
CA GLY A 622 16.49 -16.90 12.89
C GLY A 622 16.11 -17.02 11.42
N ALA A 623 15.30 -16.09 10.89
CA ALA A 623 14.94 -16.08 9.47
C ALA A 623 16.12 -15.79 8.55
N ILE A 624 17.02 -14.88 8.90
CA ILE A 624 18.26 -14.64 8.14
C ILE A 624 19.12 -15.90 8.12
N ALA A 625 19.30 -16.55 9.27
CA ALA A 625 20.09 -17.77 9.39
C ALA A 625 19.48 -18.95 8.62
N LEU A 626 18.15 -19.13 8.71
CA LEU A 626 17.40 -20.14 7.98
C LEU A 626 17.53 -19.93 6.46
N LEU A 627 17.31 -18.70 5.98
CA LEU A 627 17.41 -18.33 4.58
C LEU A 627 18.78 -18.71 3.99
N GLY A 628 19.86 -18.34 4.69
CA GLY A 628 21.22 -18.70 4.28
C GLY A 628 21.47 -20.20 4.25
N HIS A 629 21.02 -20.92 5.27
CA HIS A 629 21.20 -22.38 5.33
C HIS A 629 20.41 -23.11 4.25
N LEU A 630 19.11 -22.84 4.12
CA LEU A 630 18.24 -23.54 3.18
C LEU A 630 18.61 -23.24 1.73
N THR A 631 18.79 -21.96 1.38
CA THR A 631 19.14 -21.61 -0.02
C THR A 631 20.47 -22.21 -0.44
N TYR A 632 21.47 -22.29 0.46
CA TYR A 632 22.74 -22.94 0.14
C TYR A 632 22.59 -24.46 -0.03
N GLN A 633 21.99 -25.14 0.95
CA GLN A 633 21.93 -26.61 0.97
C GLN A 633 21.02 -27.19 -0.11
N LEU A 634 19.86 -26.58 -0.36
CA LEU A 634 18.91 -27.04 -1.37
C LEU A 634 19.48 -26.83 -2.79
N ASN A 635 20.13 -25.69 -3.04
CA ASN A 635 20.80 -25.44 -4.32
C ASN A 635 21.98 -26.39 -4.56
N ALA A 636 22.76 -26.71 -3.52
CA ALA A 636 23.85 -27.69 -3.62
C ALA A 636 23.36 -29.10 -4.02
N ARG A 637 22.09 -29.42 -3.71
CA ARG A 637 21.42 -30.67 -4.11
C ARG A 637 20.56 -30.56 -5.36
N VAL A 638 20.55 -29.39 -6.02
CA VAL A 638 19.83 -29.18 -7.28
C VAL A 638 18.33 -29.43 -7.12
N LEU A 639 17.77 -29.07 -5.95
CA LEU A 639 16.34 -29.26 -5.64
C LEU A 639 15.53 -28.01 -6.04
N PRO A 640 14.34 -28.18 -6.64
CA PRO A 640 13.40 -27.07 -6.81
C PRO A 640 12.80 -26.68 -5.46
N PHE A 641 12.72 -25.38 -5.19
CA PHE A 641 12.10 -24.86 -3.98
C PHE A 641 11.70 -23.39 -4.14
N SER A 642 10.75 -22.98 -3.30
CA SER A 642 10.42 -21.59 -3.03
C SER A 642 10.50 -21.37 -1.52
N LEU A 643 11.20 -20.35 -1.07
CA LEU A 643 11.29 -19.99 0.35
C LEU A 643 10.86 -18.53 0.51
N LYS A 644 9.85 -18.29 1.34
CA LYS A 644 9.44 -16.94 1.73
C LYS A 644 9.81 -16.70 3.18
N VAL A 645 10.24 -15.49 3.49
CA VAL A 645 10.50 -15.00 4.85
C VAL A 645 9.93 -13.60 4.99
N LEU A 646 9.43 -13.23 6.16
CA LEU A 646 8.91 -11.88 6.39
C LEU A 646 9.98 -10.83 6.09
N ILE A 647 9.57 -9.77 5.38
CA ILE A 647 10.49 -8.74 4.88
C ILE A 647 10.76 -7.63 5.91
N ASP A 648 9.92 -7.54 6.93
CA ASP A 648 9.97 -6.49 7.96
C ASP A 648 10.31 -7.13 9.32
N PRO A 649 11.36 -6.68 10.02
CA PRO A 649 11.71 -7.24 11.32
C PRO A 649 10.64 -7.00 12.40
N ASP A 650 9.76 -6.01 12.23
CA ASP A 650 8.76 -5.65 13.22
C ASP A 650 7.47 -6.51 13.11
N THR A 651 7.39 -7.43 12.13
CA THR A 651 6.20 -8.28 11.89
C THR A 651 6.41 -9.75 12.26
N TYR A 652 7.45 -10.07 13.04
CA TYR A 652 7.85 -11.45 13.40
C TYR A 652 7.06 -12.05 14.57
N ASP A 653 5.92 -11.46 14.91
CA ASP A 653 4.89 -12.00 15.81
C ASP A 653 4.01 -13.08 15.14
N ARG A 654 4.03 -13.15 13.80
CA ARG A 654 3.31 -14.15 13.00
C ARG A 654 3.86 -15.56 13.14
N TYR A 655 2.96 -16.55 13.10
CA TYR A 655 3.32 -17.98 13.15
C TYR A 655 3.92 -18.50 11.84
N ASP A 656 3.65 -17.85 10.72
CA ASP A 656 4.13 -18.18 9.38
C ASP A 656 5.28 -17.26 8.95
N SER A 657 6.21 -16.97 9.87
CA SER A 657 7.32 -16.03 9.64
C SER A 657 8.25 -16.45 8.49
N ALA A 658 8.36 -17.75 8.23
CA ALA A 658 8.95 -18.28 7.00
C ALA A 658 8.21 -19.53 6.49
N ILE A 659 8.17 -19.70 5.17
CA ILE A 659 7.49 -20.81 4.50
C ILE A 659 8.40 -21.38 3.40
N LEU A 660 8.80 -22.64 3.54
CA LEU A 660 9.54 -23.40 2.54
C LEU A 660 8.60 -24.35 1.80
N GLN A 661 8.44 -24.13 0.51
CA GLN A 661 7.72 -25.01 -0.40
C GLN A 661 8.69 -25.90 -1.18
N ILE A 662 8.41 -27.20 -1.18
CA ILE A 662 9.16 -28.23 -1.91
C ILE A 662 8.21 -29.22 -2.58
N GLU A 663 8.73 -30.01 -3.53
CA GLU A 663 8.02 -31.20 -4.01
C GLU A 663 7.94 -32.25 -2.91
N ARG A 664 6.76 -32.88 -2.73
CA ARG A 664 6.53 -33.96 -1.76
C ARG A 664 7.54 -35.11 -1.91
N SER A 665 7.82 -35.48 -3.16
CA SER A 665 8.80 -36.53 -3.52
C SER A 665 10.22 -36.22 -3.02
N SER A 666 10.55 -34.95 -2.80
CA SER A 666 11.86 -34.49 -2.35
C SER A 666 12.02 -34.46 -0.83
N TYR A 667 10.93 -34.66 -0.05
CA TYR A 667 10.96 -34.53 1.41
C TYR A 667 12.05 -35.39 2.08
N ALA A 668 12.24 -36.64 1.64
CA ALA A 668 13.28 -37.53 2.18
C ALA A 668 14.71 -36.97 2.02
N GLN A 669 14.96 -36.20 0.96
CA GLN A 669 16.25 -35.52 0.74
C GLN A 669 16.37 -34.22 1.53
N VAL A 670 15.23 -33.57 1.83
CA VAL A 670 15.15 -32.29 2.54
C VAL A 670 15.20 -32.49 4.05
N GLN A 671 14.65 -33.58 4.60
CA GLN A 671 14.59 -33.83 6.04
C GLN A 671 15.96 -33.73 6.74
N PRO A 672 17.07 -34.27 6.21
CA PRO A 672 18.39 -34.10 6.83
C PRO A 672 18.90 -32.64 6.80
N ILE A 673 18.46 -31.85 5.81
CA ILE A 673 18.77 -30.41 5.73
C ILE A 673 18.02 -29.65 6.82
N LEU A 674 16.73 -29.98 7.01
CA LEU A 674 15.89 -29.41 8.07
C LEU A 674 16.47 -29.73 9.44
N GLN A 675 16.90 -30.97 9.68
CA GLN A 675 17.53 -31.36 10.94
C GLN A 675 18.78 -30.52 11.25
N GLN A 676 19.67 -30.35 10.26
CA GLN A 676 20.87 -29.51 10.41
C GLN A 676 20.55 -28.02 10.57
N GLY A 677 19.47 -27.56 9.94
CA GLY A 677 18.99 -26.19 10.05
C GLY A 677 18.38 -25.90 11.41
N PHE A 678 17.59 -26.84 11.93
CA PHE A 678 16.97 -26.77 13.25
C PHE A 678 18.00 -26.53 14.34
N ASP A 679 19.13 -27.25 14.33
CA ASP A 679 20.20 -27.07 15.32
C ASP A 679 20.82 -25.66 15.27
N ARG A 680 20.74 -24.95 14.14
CA ARG A 680 21.25 -23.59 13.99
C ARG A 680 20.27 -22.52 14.46
N ILE A 681 18.98 -22.77 14.29
CA ILE A 681 17.92 -21.77 14.54
C ILE A 681 17.13 -22.05 15.82
N ARG A 682 17.47 -23.10 16.58
CA ARG A 682 16.70 -23.56 17.74
C ARG A 682 16.44 -22.47 18.77
N GLU A 683 17.41 -21.60 19.02
CA GLU A 683 17.29 -20.49 19.99
C GLU A 683 16.40 -19.35 19.50
N HIS A 684 16.08 -19.34 18.20
CA HIS A 684 15.27 -18.32 17.52
C HIS A 684 13.83 -18.80 17.22
N LEU A 685 13.50 -20.05 17.56
CA LEU A 685 12.17 -20.62 17.30
C LEU A 685 11.20 -20.31 18.43
N MET A 686 10.03 -19.82 18.06
CA MET A 686 8.87 -19.74 18.96
C MET A 686 8.07 -21.05 18.87
N PRO A 687 7.57 -21.61 19.98
CA PRO A 687 7.10 -23.00 20.01
C PRO A 687 5.79 -23.28 19.24
N GLN A 688 4.99 -22.25 18.93
CA GLN A 688 3.66 -22.36 18.33
C GLN A 688 3.74 -22.76 16.85
N THR A 689 2.78 -23.59 16.41
CA THR A 689 2.59 -23.96 15.00
C THR A 689 1.16 -23.64 14.57
N PRO A 690 0.92 -23.23 13.30
CA PRO A 690 -0.43 -22.94 12.81
C PRO A 690 -1.41 -24.12 12.93
N LEU A 691 -2.71 -23.80 13.00
CA LEU A 691 -3.80 -24.79 13.11
C LEU A 691 -3.77 -25.81 11.95
N PHE A 692 -4.06 -27.07 12.28
CA PHE A 692 -4.11 -28.22 11.37
C PHE A 692 -2.81 -28.66 10.69
N MET A 693 -1.69 -27.99 10.95
CA MET A 693 -0.38 -28.43 10.47
C MET A 693 0.23 -29.51 11.36
N LYS A 694 1.00 -30.41 10.77
CA LYS A 694 1.80 -31.38 11.54
C LYS A 694 2.99 -30.67 12.17
N ALA A 695 3.06 -30.63 13.50
CA ALA A 695 4.25 -30.17 14.20
C ALA A 695 5.37 -31.21 14.05
N ILE A 696 6.42 -30.87 13.29
CA ILE A 696 7.60 -31.73 13.10
C ILE A 696 8.77 -31.34 14.04
N ALA A 697 8.70 -30.15 14.64
CA ALA A 697 9.51 -29.67 15.76
C ALA A 697 8.80 -28.46 16.42
N PRO A 698 9.18 -28.04 17.64
CA PRO A 698 8.68 -26.79 18.21
C PRO A 698 8.92 -25.62 17.24
N GLY A 699 7.85 -24.89 16.89
CA GLY A 699 7.91 -23.80 15.92
C GLY A 699 8.03 -24.21 14.45
N ILE A 700 7.97 -25.51 14.12
CA ILE A 700 8.04 -25.99 12.73
C ILE A 700 6.82 -26.86 12.41
N GLY A 701 5.95 -26.33 11.56
CA GLY A 701 4.76 -26.99 11.03
C GLY A 701 4.95 -27.47 9.60
N LEU A 702 4.16 -28.46 9.18
CA LEU A 702 4.17 -29.00 7.82
C LEU A 702 2.76 -29.33 7.34
N ALA A 703 2.46 -29.02 6.08
CA ALA A 703 1.23 -29.42 5.40
C ALA A 703 1.41 -29.66 3.89
N GLU A 704 0.58 -30.53 3.31
CA GLU A 704 0.48 -30.72 1.85
C GLU A 704 -0.44 -29.65 1.24
N GLU A 705 0.01 -29.01 0.16
CA GLU A 705 -0.82 -28.05 -0.58
C GLU A 705 -1.98 -28.80 -1.28
N PRO A 706 -3.24 -28.34 -1.13
CA PRO A 706 -4.41 -28.92 -1.77
C PRO A 706 -4.35 -28.91 -3.31
N ASP A 707 -4.94 -29.94 -3.92
CA ASP A 707 -5.28 -30.00 -5.35
C ASP A 707 -6.65 -29.39 -5.67
N THR A 708 -7.38 -28.95 -4.64
CA THR A 708 -8.69 -28.28 -4.73
C THR A 708 -8.56 -26.77 -4.53
N TYR A 709 -9.62 -26.01 -4.84
CA TYR A 709 -9.64 -24.55 -4.60
C TYR A 709 -10.27 -24.20 -3.24
N PRO A 710 -9.70 -23.28 -2.44
CA PRO A 710 -8.40 -22.62 -2.62
C PRO A 710 -7.24 -23.62 -2.56
N SER A 711 -6.19 -23.38 -3.36
CA SER A 711 -5.03 -24.27 -3.43
C SER A 711 -4.02 -24.04 -2.30
N ASP A 712 -4.11 -22.90 -1.60
CA ASP A 712 -3.34 -22.61 -0.39
C ASP A 712 -3.91 -23.41 0.79
N PHE A 713 -3.07 -24.14 1.51
CA PHE A 713 -3.49 -25.00 2.62
C PHE A 713 -4.31 -24.27 3.68
N GLY A 714 -3.81 -23.14 4.18
CA GLY A 714 -4.45 -22.40 5.26
C GLY A 714 -5.83 -21.90 4.83
N LEU A 715 -5.93 -21.26 3.66
CA LEU A 715 -7.20 -20.79 3.11
C LEU A 715 -8.18 -21.94 2.83
N ASN A 716 -7.68 -23.09 2.39
CA ASN A 716 -8.49 -24.27 2.13
C ASN A 716 -9.12 -24.80 3.42
N ARG A 717 -8.32 -25.02 4.47
CA ARG A 717 -8.83 -25.54 5.74
C ARG A 717 -9.71 -24.53 6.46
N CYS A 718 -9.37 -23.24 6.44
CA CYS A 718 -10.23 -22.18 6.95
C CYS A 718 -11.55 -22.07 6.19
N GLN A 719 -11.59 -22.41 4.89
CA GLN A 719 -12.84 -22.42 4.12
C GLN A 719 -13.80 -23.50 4.63
N ILE A 720 -13.29 -24.70 4.91
CA ILE A 720 -14.08 -25.80 5.48
C ILE A 720 -14.60 -25.40 6.88
N LEU A 721 -13.74 -24.80 7.71
CA LEU A 721 -14.14 -24.30 9.03
C LEU A 721 -15.25 -23.24 8.93
N ALA A 722 -15.09 -22.27 8.03
CA ALA A 722 -16.08 -21.22 7.82
C ALA A 722 -17.44 -21.78 7.37
N ASP A 723 -17.42 -22.80 6.49
CA ASP A 723 -18.64 -23.43 5.97
C ASP A 723 -19.40 -24.16 7.07
N ALA A 724 -18.68 -24.97 7.87
CA ALA A 724 -19.24 -25.70 9.00
C ALA A 724 -19.87 -24.75 10.04
N LEU A 725 -19.14 -23.70 10.43
CA LEU A 725 -19.59 -22.72 11.41
C LEU A 725 -20.81 -21.93 10.91
N LEU A 726 -20.82 -21.52 9.64
CA LEU A 726 -21.97 -20.83 9.05
C LEU A 726 -23.20 -21.73 8.94
N GLN A 727 -23.03 -23.00 8.59
CA GLN A 727 -24.14 -23.94 8.57
C GLN A 727 -24.76 -24.11 9.95
N CYS A 728 -23.93 -24.29 10.99
CA CYS A 728 -24.36 -24.33 12.39
C CYS A 728 -25.11 -23.06 12.81
N HIS A 729 -24.59 -21.89 12.46
CA HIS A 729 -25.25 -20.60 12.73
C HIS A 729 -26.63 -20.52 12.05
N ASN A 730 -26.71 -20.85 10.77
CA ASN A 730 -27.96 -20.81 10.00
C ASN A 730 -29.03 -21.81 10.49
N GLN A 731 -28.60 -22.92 11.08
CA GLN A 731 -29.49 -23.94 11.66
C GLN A 731 -29.88 -23.65 13.12
N GLY A 732 -29.31 -22.62 13.75
CA GLY A 732 -29.49 -22.32 15.17
C GLY A 732 -28.79 -23.31 16.11
N THR A 733 -27.88 -24.15 15.60
CA THR A 733 -27.13 -25.17 16.34
C THR A 733 -25.70 -24.68 16.60
N SER A 734 -25.53 -23.81 17.60
CA SER A 734 -24.25 -23.12 17.86
C SER A 734 -23.53 -23.56 19.14
N SER A 735 -23.77 -24.77 19.65
CA SER A 735 -22.95 -25.28 20.76
C SER A 735 -21.56 -25.68 20.26
N PRO A 736 -20.53 -25.66 21.12
CA PRO A 736 -19.19 -26.13 20.75
C PRO A 736 -19.20 -27.55 20.17
N ASP A 737 -19.96 -28.47 20.79
CA ASP A 737 -20.10 -29.85 20.31
C ASP A 737 -20.75 -29.94 18.92
N SER A 738 -21.79 -29.14 18.64
CA SER A 738 -22.46 -29.19 17.33
C SER A 738 -21.57 -28.60 16.23
N ARG A 739 -20.80 -27.55 16.54
CA ARG A 739 -19.82 -26.94 15.64
C ARG A 739 -18.68 -27.91 15.33
N LEU A 740 -18.13 -28.56 16.37
CA LEU A 740 -17.07 -29.54 16.21
C LEU A 740 -17.53 -30.75 15.37
N ALA A 741 -18.75 -31.25 15.62
CA ALA A 741 -19.34 -32.32 14.82
C ALA A 741 -19.56 -31.91 13.35
N ALA A 742 -19.94 -30.65 13.09
CA ALA A 742 -20.07 -30.13 11.73
C ALA A 742 -18.71 -30.05 11.02
N ILE A 743 -17.67 -29.57 11.71
CA ILE A 743 -16.31 -29.50 11.15
C ILE A 743 -15.83 -30.90 10.76
N TYR A 744 -15.97 -31.90 11.63
CA TYR A 744 -15.54 -33.26 11.32
C TYR A 744 -16.33 -33.90 10.17
N ARG A 745 -17.63 -33.62 10.07
CA ARG A 745 -18.44 -34.05 8.94
C ARG A 745 -17.92 -33.42 7.63
N ASP A 746 -17.68 -32.11 7.61
CA ASP A 746 -17.29 -31.40 6.39
C ASP A 746 -15.86 -31.77 5.95
N LEU A 747 -14.95 -32.03 6.89
CA LEU A 747 -13.65 -32.64 6.60
C LEU A 747 -13.81 -34.02 5.95
N ALA A 748 -14.66 -34.87 6.51
CA ALA A 748 -14.91 -36.21 5.97
C ALA A 748 -15.58 -36.16 4.58
N GLU A 749 -16.50 -35.23 4.34
CA GLU A 749 -17.11 -34.99 3.03
C GLU A 749 -16.09 -34.55 1.98
N ALA A 750 -15.08 -33.79 2.40
CA ALA A 750 -13.92 -33.43 1.57
C ALA A 750 -12.90 -34.59 1.41
N GLY A 751 -13.13 -35.74 2.03
CA GLY A 751 -12.23 -36.89 2.00
C GLY A 751 -10.97 -36.74 2.87
N LEU A 752 -10.98 -35.80 3.82
CA LEU A 752 -9.86 -35.51 4.72
C LEU A 752 -9.98 -36.31 6.02
N ASP A 753 -8.84 -36.78 6.53
CA ASP A 753 -8.73 -37.41 7.85
C ASP A 753 -8.65 -36.32 8.92
N SER A 754 -9.58 -36.32 9.87
CA SER A 754 -9.62 -35.33 10.95
C SER A 754 -8.44 -35.42 11.92
N ASP A 755 -7.82 -36.60 12.04
CA ASP A 755 -6.62 -36.79 12.86
C ASP A 755 -5.35 -36.37 12.09
N ARG A 756 -5.45 -36.22 10.77
CA ARG A 756 -4.33 -35.85 9.88
C ARG A 756 -4.74 -34.80 8.84
N PRO A 757 -5.24 -33.64 9.27
CA PRO A 757 -5.78 -32.62 8.36
C PRO A 757 -4.71 -31.96 7.48
N TYR A 758 -3.43 -32.14 7.80
CA TYR A 758 -2.26 -31.70 7.04
C TYR A 758 -2.00 -32.52 5.77
N LEU A 759 -2.68 -33.66 5.58
CA LEU A 759 -2.55 -34.52 4.39
C LEU A 759 -3.66 -34.24 3.38
N ASN A 760 -3.36 -34.46 2.11
CA ASN A 760 -4.39 -34.56 1.07
C ASN A 760 -5.10 -35.93 1.12
N PRO A 761 -6.33 -36.03 0.56
CA PRO A 761 -7.07 -37.29 0.53
C PRO A 761 -6.27 -38.45 -0.06
N GLY A 762 -6.12 -39.53 0.72
CA GLY A 762 -5.39 -40.73 0.32
C GLY A 762 -3.87 -40.62 0.33
N SER A 763 -3.29 -39.51 0.82
CA SER A 763 -1.83 -39.37 0.96
C SER A 763 -1.30 -40.19 2.14
N GLU A 764 -0.11 -40.77 1.97
CA GLU A 764 0.61 -41.45 3.04
C GLU A 764 1.45 -40.45 3.85
N ASP A 765 1.42 -40.58 5.18
CA ASP A 765 2.24 -39.78 6.08
C ASP A 765 3.69 -40.27 6.09
N CYS A 766 4.53 -39.66 5.26
CA CYS A 766 5.96 -39.90 5.19
C CYS A 766 6.80 -38.86 5.98
N TYR A 767 6.16 -38.00 6.77
CA TYR A 767 6.80 -36.85 7.40
C TYR A 767 7.37 -37.21 8.78
N ALA A 768 8.69 -37.38 8.87
CA ALA A 768 9.36 -37.67 10.12
C ALA A 768 9.51 -36.42 11.01
N ILE A 769 9.36 -36.61 12.32
CA ILE A 769 9.65 -35.61 13.36
C ILE A 769 11.17 -35.41 13.45
N LEU A 770 11.61 -34.17 13.63
CA LEU A 770 13.02 -33.85 13.82
C LEU A 770 13.48 -34.26 15.22
N SER A 771 14.75 -34.63 15.37
CA SER A 771 15.35 -34.91 16.67
C SER A 771 15.60 -33.59 17.40
N PHE A 772 14.95 -33.35 18.54
CA PHE A 772 15.09 -32.11 19.31
C PHE A 772 15.35 -32.34 20.80
#